data_AF-A0A533VIY7-F1
#
_entry.id   AF-A0A533VIY7-F1
#
_cell.length_a   1.000
_cell.length_b   1.000
_cell.length_c   1.000
_cell.angle_alpha   90.00
_cell.angle_beta   90.00
_cell.angle_gamma   90.00
#
_symmetry.space_group_name_H-M   'P 1'
#
loop_
_entity.id
_entity.type
_entity.pdbx_description
1 polymer ?
#
loop_
_entity_poly.entity_id
_entity_poly.type
_entity_poly.pdbx_seq_one_letter_code
_entity_poly.pdbx_strand_id
1 'polypeptide(L)'
;MKWKTLQHNGIAFLPPFESKGITIKIKGEKVPLSLDAEEMAYQWAKKKDTPYVKDQVFQKNFLSDFVKVLPAKYKSISFLDIDFSDAFKVVDKEKDAKITMTKEEKKKLAVTRKEIKEKMKAKTLQHNGIAFLPPFESKGITIKIKGEKVPLSLDAEEMAYQWAKKKDTPYVKDQVFQKNFLSDFVKVLPAKYKSISFLDIDFSDAFKVVDKEKDAKITMTKEEKKKLAVTRKEIKEKMKAKYGKAIIDGKEVDVANWMAEPPGLFIGRGDHPLRGRWKPRITEKDVTLNLGKDAKVPPGNWGQIIHEPDFMWLASWEDYLTDKRKYVWLSDTSDLKQERDKMKYDKAIKLSEQIDKVLDIVVKKMSDKDEKVKRVATVCYLIYKTAMRVGDEKDPDEADTVGATTLRVEHVKLKPNVIEFDFLGKDSVRLQKPLSVGEHEKIFYDNFKRFTDKKKPDDLIFDGITSRHVNEFLGKIVKGLTAKVFRTYLATIVVKNYLKKVDDLDSKSENIKIYHAKLANLEAAITCNHKRTIPKNFEEALQKKRDSLKKLKASVPKTEKQREKLKQREEKLKLTIELAEKTKDYNLGTSLRNYVDPRVVKAWSDQVGLEWEKLYTSALQKKFQWVAKTDTDWKKITQA
;
A
#
# COMPACT_ATOMS: atom_id res chain seq x y z
N MET A 1 -8.11 5.81 -43.17
CA MET A 1 -6.88 6.55 -42.77
C MET A 1 -7.07 7.04 -41.34
N LYS A 2 -6.19 6.72 -40.38
CA LYS A 2 -6.36 7.17 -38.97
C LYS A 2 -5.35 8.20 -38.49
N TRP A 3 -4.44 8.55 -39.38
CA TRP A 3 -4.36 9.93 -39.83
C TRP A 3 -4.25 9.93 -41.35
N LYS A 4 -4.27 11.14 -41.90
CA LYS A 4 -3.47 11.44 -43.08
C LYS A 4 -2.00 11.80 -42.72
N THR A 5 -1.69 12.35 -41.53
CA THR A 5 -0.32 12.58 -40.96
C THR A 5 -0.29 12.64 -39.40
N LEU A 6 0.88 12.38 -38.76
CA LEU A 6 1.11 12.19 -37.29
C LEU A 6 2.14 13.19 -36.69
N GLN A 7 1.98 13.66 -35.44
CA GLN A 7 3.02 14.44 -34.71
C GLN A 7 3.05 14.21 -33.17
N HIS A 8 4.24 14.33 -32.56
CA HIS A 8 4.53 14.26 -31.10
C HIS A 8 5.65 15.25 -30.71
N ASN A 9 5.95 15.39 -29.42
CA ASN A 9 6.88 16.41 -28.88
C ASN A 9 8.27 15.89 -28.44
N GLY A 10 8.70 14.69 -28.83
CA GLY A 10 10.03 14.17 -28.48
C GLY A 10 10.23 13.81 -27.00
N ILE A 11 11.43 13.31 -26.69
CA ILE A 11 11.94 13.05 -25.34
C ILE A 11 12.14 14.38 -24.63
N ALA A 12 11.75 14.48 -23.35
CA ALA A 12 12.01 15.66 -22.54
C ALA A 12 13.49 15.71 -22.16
N PHE A 13 14.28 16.34 -23.01
CA PHE A 13 15.57 16.88 -22.64
C PHE A 13 15.35 18.00 -21.61
N LEU A 14 16.31 18.21 -20.70
CA LEU A 14 16.35 19.47 -19.97
C LEU A 14 16.24 20.61 -21.02
N PRO A 15 15.56 21.73 -20.71
CA PRO A 15 15.56 22.86 -21.62
C PRO A 15 17.00 23.09 -22.09
N PRO A 16 17.25 23.18 -23.41
CA PRO A 16 18.59 23.41 -23.91
C PRO A 16 19.16 24.62 -23.17
N PHE A 17 20.43 24.55 -22.80
CA PHE A 17 21.07 25.63 -22.07
C PHE A 17 20.90 26.93 -22.86
N GLU A 18 20.10 27.84 -22.33
CA GLU A 18 19.93 29.17 -22.90
C GLU A 18 21.15 30.00 -22.53
N SER A 19 21.76 30.64 -23.53
CA SER A 19 22.91 31.51 -23.33
C SER A 19 22.62 32.50 -22.21
N LYS A 20 23.52 32.54 -21.24
CA LYS A 20 23.51 33.49 -20.13
C LYS A 20 24.47 34.66 -20.40
N GLY A 21 24.97 34.77 -21.63
CA GLY A 21 25.97 35.75 -22.05
C GLY A 21 27.32 35.57 -21.34
N ILE A 22 27.64 34.34 -20.90
CA ILE A 22 28.89 34.06 -20.20
C ILE A 22 30.05 34.13 -21.19
N THR A 23 31.02 34.96 -20.87
CA THR A 23 32.31 35.02 -21.58
C THR A 23 33.41 34.55 -20.66
N ILE A 24 34.44 33.92 -21.21
CA ILE A 24 35.67 33.57 -20.48
C ILE A 24 36.86 34.22 -21.17
N LYS A 25 38.00 34.28 -20.48
CA LYS A 25 39.27 34.65 -21.13
C LYS A 25 40.17 33.44 -21.23
N ILE A 26 40.86 33.30 -22.35
CA ILE A 26 41.87 32.26 -22.56
C ILE A 26 43.17 32.98 -22.95
N LYS A 27 44.23 32.81 -22.17
CA LYS A 27 45.52 33.52 -22.33
C LYS A 27 45.34 35.06 -22.38
N GLY A 28 44.40 35.59 -21.59
CA GLY A 28 44.11 37.02 -21.50
C GLY A 28 43.16 37.58 -22.57
N GLU A 29 42.91 36.84 -23.65
CA GLU A 29 41.96 37.25 -24.69
C GLU A 29 40.53 36.85 -24.33
N LYS A 30 39.56 37.74 -24.56
CA LYS A 30 38.14 37.45 -24.34
C LYS A 30 37.62 36.56 -25.45
N VAL A 31 37.20 35.35 -25.09
CA VAL A 31 36.75 34.34 -26.06
C VAL A 31 35.22 34.26 -26.00
N PRO A 32 34.52 34.51 -27.12
CA PRO A 32 33.10 34.23 -27.22
C PRO A 32 32.88 32.72 -27.20
N LEU A 33 31.96 32.25 -26.35
CA LEU A 33 31.69 30.83 -26.18
C LEU A 33 30.54 30.38 -27.08
N SER A 34 30.67 29.18 -27.64
CA SER A 34 29.53 28.44 -28.19
C SER A 34 28.57 28.06 -27.05
N LEU A 35 27.31 27.77 -27.35
CA LEU A 35 26.33 27.37 -26.33
C LEU A 35 26.81 26.18 -25.48
N ASP A 36 27.44 25.18 -26.11
CA ASP A 36 27.97 24.00 -25.42
C ASP A 36 29.15 24.36 -24.50
N ALA A 37 30.07 25.21 -24.97
CA ALA A 37 31.17 25.69 -24.14
C ALA A 37 30.66 26.62 -23.03
N GLU A 38 29.61 27.39 -23.28
CA GLU A 38 28.99 28.25 -22.30
C GLU A 38 28.28 27.42 -21.21
N GLU A 39 27.57 26.35 -21.57
CA GLU A 39 26.96 25.41 -20.63
C GLU A 39 28.03 24.76 -19.75
N MET A 40 29.12 24.26 -20.35
CA MET A 40 30.23 23.64 -19.61
C MET A 40 30.89 24.63 -18.66
N ALA A 41 31.16 25.86 -19.10
CA ALA A 41 31.72 26.93 -18.27
C ALA A 41 30.76 27.33 -17.14
N TYR A 42 29.44 27.34 -17.38
CA TYR A 42 28.42 27.60 -16.36
C TYR A 42 28.35 26.49 -15.31
N GLN A 43 28.37 25.22 -15.72
CA GLN A 43 28.35 24.10 -14.77
C GLN A 43 29.65 24.05 -13.94
N TRP A 44 30.79 24.37 -14.55
CA TRP A 44 32.06 24.57 -13.85
C TRP A 44 31.94 25.71 -12.83
N ALA A 45 31.40 26.87 -13.25
CA ALA A 45 31.22 28.04 -12.39
C ALA A 45 30.37 27.78 -11.15
N LYS A 46 29.36 26.90 -11.26
CA LYS A 46 28.52 26.49 -10.12
C LYS A 46 29.26 25.68 -9.05
N LYS A 47 30.45 25.17 -9.35
CA LYS A 47 31.28 24.42 -8.41
C LYS A 47 32.28 25.30 -7.66
N LYS A 48 32.34 26.62 -7.92
CA LYS A 48 33.36 27.54 -7.37
C LYS A 48 33.57 27.47 -5.85
N ASP A 49 32.51 27.19 -5.09
CA ASP A 49 32.55 27.14 -3.61
C ASP A 49 32.74 25.71 -3.07
N THR A 50 33.09 24.75 -3.92
CA THR A 50 33.25 23.33 -3.58
C THR A 50 34.72 22.91 -3.65
N PRO A 51 35.15 21.89 -2.89
CA PRO A 51 36.53 21.41 -2.93
C PRO A 51 36.96 20.90 -4.31
N TYR A 52 36.01 20.50 -5.17
CA TYR A 52 36.27 19.98 -6.51
C TYR A 52 36.98 20.98 -7.44
N VAL A 53 36.81 22.29 -7.23
CA VAL A 53 37.47 23.30 -8.08
C VAL A 53 38.98 23.38 -7.82
N LYS A 54 39.47 22.87 -6.69
CA LYS A 54 40.90 22.76 -6.35
C LYS A 54 41.49 21.38 -6.65
N ASP A 55 40.67 20.41 -7.06
CA ASP A 55 41.10 19.04 -7.33
C ASP A 55 41.75 18.95 -8.73
N GLN A 56 43.01 18.51 -8.78
CA GLN A 56 43.80 18.46 -10.02
C GLN A 56 43.27 17.43 -11.02
N VAL A 57 42.72 16.30 -10.54
CA VAL A 57 42.15 15.27 -11.41
C VAL A 57 40.85 15.80 -12.03
N PHE A 58 40.05 16.50 -11.23
CA PHE A 58 38.80 17.11 -11.68
C PHE A 58 39.04 18.23 -12.71
N GLN A 59 40.02 19.10 -12.47
CA GLN A 59 40.46 20.13 -13.44
C GLN A 59 40.96 19.51 -14.75
N LYS A 60 41.78 18.45 -14.67
CA LYS A 60 42.30 17.75 -15.86
C LYS A 60 41.20 17.13 -16.69
N ASN A 61 40.25 16.43 -16.06
CA ASN A 61 39.13 15.80 -16.75
C ASN A 61 38.22 16.86 -17.40
N PHE A 62 37.88 17.92 -16.65
CA PHE A 62 37.09 19.02 -17.20
C PHE A 62 37.79 19.68 -18.39
N LEU A 63 39.08 20.01 -18.28
CA LEU A 63 39.84 20.60 -19.38
C LEU A 63 39.85 19.70 -20.61
N SER A 64 40.03 18.39 -20.42
CA SER A 64 40.08 17.43 -21.53
C SER A 64 38.78 17.38 -22.33
N ASP A 65 37.63 17.60 -21.68
CA ASP A 65 36.33 17.69 -22.35
C ASP A 65 36.06 19.10 -22.85
N PHE A 66 36.47 20.13 -22.11
CA PHE A 66 36.22 21.53 -22.43
C PHE A 66 36.97 21.98 -23.69
N VAL A 67 38.20 21.51 -23.87
CA VAL A 67 38.99 21.80 -25.08
C VAL A 67 38.33 21.23 -26.35
N LYS A 68 37.51 20.17 -26.25
CA LYS A 68 36.79 19.59 -27.40
C LYS A 68 35.71 20.53 -27.94
N VAL A 69 35.18 21.42 -27.10
CA VAL A 69 34.10 22.36 -27.45
C VAL A 69 34.60 23.79 -27.69
N LEU A 70 35.90 24.06 -27.51
CA LEU A 70 36.53 25.35 -27.81
C LEU A 70 37.01 25.47 -29.27
N PRO A 71 37.18 26.70 -29.81
CA PRO A 71 37.75 26.91 -31.14
C PRO A 71 39.10 26.21 -31.33
N ALA A 72 39.36 25.68 -32.54
CA ALA A 72 40.53 24.85 -32.83
C ALA A 72 41.89 25.48 -32.44
N LYS A 73 41.98 26.81 -32.44
CA LYS A 73 43.16 27.57 -31.97
C LYS A 73 43.50 27.37 -30.50
N TYR A 74 42.58 26.84 -29.68
CA TYR A 74 42.75 26.63 -28.25
C TYR A 74 42.86 25.14 -27.87
N LYS A 75 43.24 24.26 -28.81
CA LYS A 75 43.38 22.81 -28.56
C LYS A 75 44.57 22.42 -27.68
N SER A 76 45.53 23.32 -27.47
CA SER A 76 46.74 23.10 -26.67
C SER A 76 46.87 24.20 -25.61
N ILE A 77 45.96 24.16 -24.62
CA ILE A 77 45.92 25.09 -23.48
C ILE A 77 45.96 24.31 -22.17
N SER A 78 46.53 24.91 -21.14
CA SER A 78 46.47 24.40 -19.77
C SER A 78 45.25 24.96 -19.05
N PHE A 79 44.84 24.32 -17.95
CA PHE A 79 43.71 24.80 -17.14
C PHE A 79 43.97 26.20 -16.58
N LEU A 80 45.23 26.53 -16.27
CA LEU A 80 45.65 27.82 -15.75
C LEU A 80 45.56 28.95 -16.78
N ASP A 81 45.49 28.61 -18.07
CA ASP A 81 45.33 29.60 -19.15
C ASP A 81 43.89 30.12 -19.27
N ILE A 82 42.93 29.57 -18.50
CA ILE A 82 41.49 29.89 -18.61
C ILE A 82 41.00 30.64 -17.38
N ASP A 83 40.42 31.82 -17.60
CA ASP A 83 39.80 32.66 -16.57
C ASP A 83 38.27 32.56 -16.64
N PHE A 84 37.68 31.97 -15.59
CA PHE A 84 36.23 31.79 -15.42
C PHE A 84 35.55 32.89 -14.59
N SER A 85 36.25 34.00 -14.28
CA SER A 85 35.75 35.07 -13.39
C SER A 85 34.39 35.62 -13.80
N ASP A 86 34.16 35.81 -15.10
CA ASP A 86 32.88 36.32 -15.60
C ASP A 86 31.76 35.25 -15.52
N ALA A 87 32.08 33.97 -15.69
CA ALA A 87 31.14 32.87 -15.45
C ALA A 87 30.74 32.78 -13.97
N PHE A 88 31.69 33.00 -13.05
CA PHE A 88 31.40 33.05 -11.61
C PHE A 88 30.46 34.21 -11.26
N LYS A 89 30.66 35.41 -11.83
CA LYS A 89 29.76 36.57 -11.61
C LYS A 89 28.32 36.31 -12.04
N VAL A 90 28.11 35.59 -13.14
CA VAL A 90 26.75 35.24 -13.62
C VAL A 90 26.07 34.27 -12.65
N VAL A 91 26.80 33.27 -12.17
CA VAL A 91 26.28 32.31 -11.17
C VAL A 91 25.97 33.01 -9.85
N ASP A 92 26.77 33.99 -9.43
CA ASP A 92 26.51 34.78 -8.23
C ASP A 92 25.27 35.66 -8.38
N LYS A 93 25.12 36.35 -9.51
CA LYS A 93 23.93 37.16 -9.81
C LYS A 93 22.65 36.32 -9.86
N GLU A 94 22.72 35.06 -10.29
CA GLU A 94 21.58 34.13 -10.21
C GLU A 94 21.30 33.61 -8.79
N LYS A 95 22.34 33.39 -7.99
CA LYS A 95 22.18 33.09 -6.56
C LYS A 95 21.50 34.26 -5.85
N ASP A 96 21.87 35.48 -6.20
CA ASP A 96 21.30 36.72 -5.65
C ASP A 96 19.87 36.99 -6.15
N ALA A 97 19.55 36.71 -7.42
CA ALA A 97 18.18 36.81 -7.96
C ALA A 97 17.22 35.74 -7.37
N LYS A 98 17.75 34.56 -6.99
CA LYS A 98 16.99 33.58 -6.21
C LYS A 98 16.73 34.04 -4.78
N ILE A 99 17.39 35.08 -4.28
CA ILE A 99 17.11 35.67 -2.96
C ILE A 99 15.92 36.66 -3.04
N THR A 100 15.52 37.13 -4.24
CA THR A 100 14.43 38.10 -4.51
C THR A 100 13.10 37.48 -4.98
N MET A 101 12.62 36.40 -4.35
CA MET A 101 11.15 36.37 -4.08
C MET A 101 10.96 37.18 -2.80
N THR A 102 9.76 37.71 -2.53
CA THR A 102 9.56 38.37 -1.24
C THR A 102 10.00 37.42 -0.12
N LYS A 103 10.83 37.95 0.79
CA LYS A 103 11.44 37.18 1.88
C LYS A 103 10.36 36.44 2.67
N GLU A 104 9.15 36.99 2.73
CA GLU A 104 7.97 36.44 3.37
C GLU A 104 7.29 35.28 2.65
N GLU A 105 7.22 35.23 1.32
CA GLU A 105 6.57 34.11 0.61
C GLU A 105 7.50 32.92 0.45
N LYS A 106 8.79 33.17 0.21
CA LYS A 106 9.84 32.14 0.29
C LYS A 106 10.00 31.64 1.72
N LYS A 107 9.98 32.53 2.75
CA LYS A 107 9.88 32.09 4.15
C LYS A 107 8.60 31.32 4.34
N LYS A 108 7.39 31.84 4.09
CA LYS A 108 6.14 31.11 4.35
C LYS A 108 6.12 29.75 3.69
N LEU A 109 6.48 29.59 2.42
CA LEU A 109 6.43 28.27 1.78
C LEU A 109 7.56 27.32 2.23
N ALA A 110 8.76 27.83 2.51
CA ALA A 110 9.89 27.03 3.00
C ALA A 110 9.79 26.74 4.50
N VAL A 111 9.30 27.68 5.30
CA VAL A 111 8.91 27.58 6.71
C VAL A 111 7.73 26.64 6.80
N THR A 112 6.64 26.78 6.05
CA THR A 112 5.55 25.79 6.06
C THR A 112 6.02 24.41 5.62
N ARG A 113 6.91 24.27 4.64
CA ARG A 113 7.48 22.95 4.28
C ARG A 113 8.45 22.42 5.32
N LYS A 114 9.28 23.27 5.93
CA LYS A 114 10.23 22.92 6.98
C LYS A 114 9.49 22.60 8.27
N GLU A 115 8.51 23.39 8.68
CA GLU A 115 7.57 23.18 9.78
C GLU A 115 6.70 21.94 9.56
N ILE A 116 6.19 21.65 8.36
CA ILE A 116 5.47 20.40 8.11
C ILE A 116 6.46 19.23 8.22
N LYS A 117 7.65 19.33 7.62
CA LYS A 117 8.65 18.25 7.66
C LYS A 117 9.28 18.08 9.06
N GLU A 118 9.38 19.14 9.85
CA GLU A 118 9.82 19.13 11.26
C GLU A 118 8.68 18.72 12.21
N LYS A 119 7.41 19.09 11.95
CA LYS A 119 6.23 18.56 12.66
C LYS A 119 6.02 17.07 12.42
N MET A 120 6.49 16.55 11.29
CA MET A 120 6.37 15.13 10.94
C MET A 120 7.53 14.26 11.44
N LYS A 121 8.61 14.88 11.94
CA LYS A 121 9.72 14.16 12.57
C LYS A 121 9.46 14.10 14.06
N ALA A 122 9.59 12.90 14.63
CA ALA A 122 9.66 12.78 16.08
C ALA A 122 11.01 13.40 16.53
N LYS A 123 10.96 14.42 17.39
CA LYS A 123 12.18 15.01 17.99
C LYS A 123 12.72 14.08 19.06
N THR A 124 11.83 13.47 19.85
CA THR A 124 12.16 12.39 20.78
C THR A 124 11.26 11.18 20.55
N LEU A 125 11.84 9.99 20.72
CA LEU A 125 11.12 8.73 20.59
C LEU A 125 11.64 7.73 21.63
N GLN A 126 10.77 7.31 22.55
CA GLN A 126 11.08 6.32 23.58
C GLN A 126 10.00 5.23 23.55
N HIS A 127 10.40 3.97 23.60
CA HIS A 127 9.48 2.84 23.79
C HIS A 127 10.20 1.69 24.47
N ASN A 128 9.49 0.63 24.87
CA ASN A 128 10.04 -0.50 25.61
C ASN A 128 10.37 -1.72 24.73
N GLY A 129 10.66 -1.50 23.44
CA GLY A 129 10.84 -2.59 22.47
C GLY A 129 9.52 -3.26 22.07
N ILE A 130 9.57 -4.56 21.76
CA ILE A 130 8.42 -5.39 21.38
C ILE A 130 8.23 -6.54 22.37
N ALA A 131 7.02 -7.10 22.42
CA ALA A 131 6.73 -8.27 23.22
C ALA A 131 6.95 -9.56 22.41
N PHE A 132 7.65 -10.51 23.03
CA PHE A 132 7.76 -11.87 22.54
C PHE A 132 6.75 -12.78 23.24
N LEU A 133 6.26 -13.77 22.51
CA LEU A 133 5.42 -14.80 23.12
C LEU A 133 6.30 -15.73 23.98
N PRO A 134 5.74 -16.29 25.07
CA PRO A 134 6.44 -17.30 25.86
C PRO A 134 6.98 -18.45 24.98
N PRO A 135 8.12 -19.06 25.37
CA PRO A 135 8.61 -20.28 24.72
C PRO A 135 7.56 -21.38 24.66
N PHE A 136 7.68 -22.28 23.69
CA PHE A 136 6.82 -23.45 23.63
C PHE A 136 7.12 -24.39 24.80
N GLU A 137 6.07 -24.86 25.45
CA GLU A 137 6.14 -25.88 26.49
C GLU A 137 5.69 -27.21 25.91
N SER A 138 6.46 -28.28 26.18
CA SER A 138 6.16 -29.62 25.72
C SER A 138 4.71 -30.02 26.07
N LYS A 139 4.05 -30.66 25.12
CA LYS A 139 2.71 -31.24 25.25
C LYS A 139 2.75 -32.77 25.33
N GLY A 140 3.94 -33.36 25.41
CA GLY A 140 4.14 -34.81 25.39
C GLY A 140 3.74 -35.45 24.07
N ILE A 141 3.82 -34.72 22.95
CA ILE A 141 3.47 -35.25 21.63
C ILE A 141 4.57 -36.19 21.15
N THR A 142 4.17 -37.42 20.83
CA THR A 142 5.01 -38.39 20.12
C THR A 142 4.50 -38.58 18.70
N ILE A 143 5.39 -38.88 17.76
CA ILE A 143 5.01 -39.30 16.39
C ILE A 143 5.60 -40.67 16.10
N LYS A 144 5.03 -41.36 15.10
CA LYS A 144 5.67 -42.55 14.54
C LYS A 144 6.20 -42.26 13.15
N ILE A 145 7.40 -42.74 12.85
CA ILE A 145 8.00 -42.66 11.51
C ILE A 145 8.32 -44.09 11.08
N LYS A 146 7.74 -44.55 9.97
CA LYS A 146 7.84 -45.94 9.50
C LYS A 146 7.45 -46.97 10.58
N GLY A 147 6.46 -46.64 11.41
CA GLY A 147 5.99 -47.48 12.51
C GLY A 147 6.78 -47.37 13.82
N GLU A 148 7.99 -46.81 13.81
CA GLU A 148 8.80 -46.60 15.01
C GLU A 148 8.37 -45.33 15.77
N LYS A 149 8.24 -45.41 17.09
CA LYS A 149 8.03 -44.21 17.92
C LYS A 149 9.30 -43.39 17.98
N VAL A 150 9.19 -42.10 17.66
CA VAL A 150 10.34 -41.17 17.63
C VAL A 150 10.21 -40.16 18.77
N PRO A 151 11.22 -40.03 19.65
CA PRO A 151 11.26 -38.94 20.61
C PRO A 151 11.51 -37.61 19.87
N LEU A 152 10.69 -36.60 20.16
CA LEU A 152 10.80 -35.28 19.53
C LEU A 152 11.56 -34.31 20.43
N SER A 153 12.42 -33.50 19.80
CA SER A 153 12.92 -32.27 20.44
C SER A 153 11.77 -31.26 20.60
N LEU A 154 11.94 -30.25 21.46
CA LEU A 154 10.92 -29.21 21.64
C LEU A 154 10.55 -28.51 20.33
N ASP A 155 11.53 -28.25 19.47
CA ASP A 155 11.30 -27.61 18.16
C ASP A 155 10.51 -28.52 17.22
N ALA A 156 10.87 -29.81 17.15
CA ALA A 156 10.14 -30.78 16.36
C ALA A 156 8.72 -31.00 16.91
N GLU A 157 8.56 -30.98 18.23
CA GLU A 157 7.26 -31.06 18.88
C GLU A 157 6.38 -29.84 18.57
N GLU A 158 6.94 -28.62 18.60
CA GLU A 158 6.21 -27.40 18.23
C GLU A 158 5.76 -27.45 16.77
N MET A 159 6.64 -27.90 15.85
CA MET A 159 6.31 -28.08 14.44
C MET A 159 5.17 -29.08 14.22
N ALA A 160 5.25 -30.26 14.86
CA ALA A 160 4.21 -31.29 14.78
C ALA A 160 2.87 -30.79 15.36
N TYR A 161 2.92 -30.04 16.47
CA TYR A 161 1.74 -29.44 17.08
C TYR A 161 1.07 -28.40 16.16
N GLN A 162 1.87 -27.54 15.51
CA GLN A 162 1.34 -26.55 14.56
C GLN A 162 0.76 -27.21 13.30
N TRP A 163 1.36 -28.31 12.83
CA TRP A 163 0.78 -29.14 11.77
C TRP A 163 -0.56 -29.74 12.21
N ALA A 164 -0.63 -30.36 13.38
CA ALA A 164 -1.84 -30.98 13.92
C ALA A 164 -3.01 -30.00 14.07
N LYS A 165 -2.73 -28.74 14.42
CA LYS A 165 -3.75 -27.67 14.44
C LYS A 165 -4.41 -27.39 13.09
N LYS A 166 -3.79 -27.78 11.98
CA LYS A 166 -4.28 -27.56 10.62
C LYS A 166 -5.02 -28.76 10.03
N LYS A 167 -5.14 -29.88 10.75
CA LYS A 167 -5.74 -31.13 10.23
C LYS A 167 -7.13 -30.97 9.59
N ASP A 168 -7.96 -30.06 10.09
CA ASP A 168 -9.33 -29.83 9.58
C ASP A 168 -9.40 -28.76 8.48
N THR A 169 -8.25 -28.25 8.03
CA THR A 169 -8.15 -27.20 7.01
C THR A 169 -7.84 -27.81 5.63
N PRO A 170 -8.20 -27.14 4.52
CA PRO A 170 -7.84 -27.62 3.18
C PRO A 170 -6.32 -27.73 2.96
N TYR A 171 -5.52 -26.97 3.72
CA TYR A 171 -4.06 -26.89 3.56
C TYR A 171 -3.35 -28.23 3.78
N VAL A 172 -3.86 -29.09 4.67
CA VAL A 172 -3.20 -30.39 4.92
C VAL A 172 -3.38 -31.37 3.77
N LYS A 173 -4.27 -31.10 2.80
CA LYS A 173 -4.43 -31.90 1.58
C LYS A 173 -3.58 -31.37 0.42
N ASP A 174 -2.98 -30.20 0.56
CA ASP A 174 -2.17 -29.57 -0.47
C ASP A 174 -0.78 -30.21 -0.51
N GLN A 175 -0.41 -30.76 -1.67
CA GLN A 175 0.85 -31.48 -1.86
C GLN A 175 2.07 -30.58 -1.71
N VAL A 176 2.00 -29.33 -2.18
CA VAL A 176 3.11 -28.37 -2.02
C VAL A 176 3.26 -28.01 -0.56
N PHE A 177 2.14 -27.82 0.14
CA PHE A 177 2.13 -27.55 1.58
C PHE A 177 2.75 -28.69 2.39
N GLN A 178 2.38 -29.95 2.10
CA GLN A 178 2.96 -31.15 2.71
C GLN A 178 4.47 -31.26 2.42
N LYS A 179 4.86 -31.11 1.15
CA LYS A 179 6.27 -31.19 0.71
C LYS A 179 7.13 -30.15 1.41
N ASN A 180 6.67 -28.90 1.45
CA ASN A 180 7.38 -27.81 2.09
C ASN A 180 7.51 -28.00 3.60
N PHE A 181 6.43 -28.40 4.27
CA PHE A 181 6.47 -28.73 5.69
C PHE A 181 7.48 -29.83 5.97
N LEU A 182 7.43 -30.94 5.22
CA LEU A 182 8.35 -32.06 5.37
C LEU A 182 9.81 -31.62 5.20
N SER A 183 10.09 -30.78 4.20
CA SER A 183 11.44 -30.30 3.92
C SER A 183 12.07 -29.53 5.09
N ASP A 184 11.26 -28.80 5.87
CA ASP A 184 11.74 -28.11 7.07
C ASP A 184 11.69 -29.02 8.30
N PHE A 185 10.69 -29.90 8.40
CA PHE A 185 10.52 -30.81 9.53
C PHE A 185 11.66 -31.82 9.63
N VAL A 186 12.13 -32.36 8.51
CA VAL A 186 13.26 -33.30 8.48
C VAL A 186 14.56 -32.68 9.04
N LYS A 187 14.72 -31.35 8.99
CA LYS A 187 15.91 -30.66 9.51
C LYS A 187 16.01 -30.71 11.04
N VAL A 188 14.87 -30.83 11.72
CA VAL A 188 14.80 -30.89 13.20
C VAL A 188 14.63 -32.32 13.73
N LEU A 189 14.48 -33.30 12.83
CA LEU A 189 14.41 -34.72 13.18
C LEU A 189 15.82 -35.34 13.31
N PRO A 190 15.95 -36.47 14.04
CA PRO A 190 17.19 -37.22 14.09
C PRO A 190 17.72 -37.59 12.70
N ALA A 191 19.05 -37.58 12.52
CA ALA A 191 19.70 -37.75 11.22
C ALA A 191 19.32 -39.05 10.47
N LYS A 192 18.85 -40.09 11.18
CA LYS A 192 18.34 -41.34 10.59
C LYS A 192 17.09 -41.15 9.72
N TYR A 193 16.36 -40.05 9.87
CA TYR A 193 15.10 -39.78 9.15
C TYR A 193 15.23 -38.73 8.04
N LYS A 194 16.44 -38.54 7.47
CA LYS A 194 16.68 -37.56 6.39
C LYS A 194 15.96 -37.87 5.06
N SER A 195 15.68 -39.15 4.79
CA SER A 195 15.05 -39.62 3.55
C SER A 195 13.72 -40.32 3.84
N ILE A 196 12.72 -39.55 4.25
CA ILE A 196 11.37 -40.04 4.55
C ILE A 196 10.35 -39.35 3.65
N SER A 197 9.27 -40.06 3.33
CA SER A 197 8.08 -39.50 2.69
C SER A 197 7.15 -38.90 3.75
N PHE A 198 6.29 -37.97 3.34
CA PHE A 198 5.24 -37.46 4.22
C PHE A 198 4.30 -38.58 4.70
N LEU A 199 4.06 -39.59 3.84
CA LEU A 199 3.23 -40.75 4.16
C LEU A 199 3.86 -41.69 5.20
N ASP A 200 5.18 -41.59 5.40
CA ASP A 200 5.88 -42.40 6.41
C ASP A 200 5.66 -41.89 7.83
N ILE A 201 5.06 -40.71 8.00
CA ILE A 201 4.89 -40.04 9.29
C ILE A 201 3.43 -40.15 9.75
N ASP A 202 3.24 -40.74 10.92
CA ASP A 202 1.96 -40.81 11.61
C ASP A 202 1.85 -39.70 12.67
N PHE A 203 0.98 -38.73 12.40
CA PHE A 203 0.65 -37.61 13.30
C PHE A 203 -0.58 -37.88 14.19
N SER A 204 -1.10 -39.12 14.24
CA SER A 204 -2.33 -39.45 14.98
C SER A 204 -2.30 -39.04 16.44
N ASP A 205 -1.16 -39.21 17.12
CA ASP A 205 -1.02 -38.82 18.52
C ASP A 205 -1.02 -37.29 18.70
N ALA A 206 -0.39 -36.54 17.77
CA ALA A 206 -0.48 -35.08 17.74
C ALA A 206 -1.92 -34.60 17.49
N PHE A 207 -2.67 -35.29 16.62
CA PHE A 207 -4.09 -35.00 16.37
C PHE A 207 -4.95 -35.23 17.61
N LYS A 208 -4.75 -36.34 18.34
CA LYS A 208 -5.46 -36.62 19.60
C LYS A 208 -5.25 -35.54 20.65
N VAL A 209 -4.02 -35.03 20.79
CA VAL A 209 -3.72 -33.94 21.73
C VAL A 209 -4.49 -32.67 21.37
N VAL A 210 -4.49 -32.29 20.09
CA VAL A 210 -5.22 -31.11 19.60
C VAL A 210 -6.74 -31.28 19.73
N ASP A 211 -7.27 -32.47 19.49
CA ASP A 211 -8.69 -32.77 19.65
C ASP A 211 -9.11 -32.71 21.11
N LYS A 212 -8.34 -33.33 22.01
CA LYS A 212 -8.57 -33.23 23.46
C LYS A 212 -8.59 -31.77 23.94
N GLU A 213 -7.69 -30.92 23.43
CA GLU A 213 -7.70 -29.48 23.73
C GLU A 213 -8.94 -28.75 23.18
N LYS A 214 -9.43 -29.14 21.99
CA LYS A 214 -10.65 -28.57 21.40
C LYS A 214 -11.87 -29.00 22.20
N ASP A 215 -11.97 -30.28 22.52
CA ASP A 215 -13.09 -30.85 23.28
C ASP A 215 -13.13 -30.26 24.68
N ALA A 216 -11.99 -30.17 25.38
CA ALA A 216 -11.89 -29.49 26.67
C ALA A 216 -12.39 -28.04 26.59
N LYS A 217 -12.03 -27.29 25.53
CA LYS A 217 -12.53 -25.91 25.34
C LYS A 217 -14.04 -25.87 25.08
N ILE A 218 -14.61 -26.87 24.44
CA ILE A 218 -16.05 -26.95 24.19
C ILE A 218 -16.79 -27.29 25.49
N THR A 219 -16.33 -28.32 26.21
CA THR A 219 -16.94 -28.83 27.44
C THR A 219 -16.73 -27.93 28.65
N MET A 220 -15.73 -27.05 28.63
CA MET A 220 -15.53 -26.03 29.67
C MET A 220 -16.81 -25.27 30.00
N THR A 221 -17.09 -25.13 31.30
CA THR A 221 -18.24 -24.40 31.80
C THR A 221 -18.16 -22.91 31.43
N LYS A 222 -19.31 -22.22 31.44
CA LYS A 222 -19.35 -20.76 31.21
C LYS A 222 -18.48 -20.00 32.23
N GLU A 223 -18.40 -20.49 33.46
CA GLU A 223 -17.63 -19.87 34.54
C GLU A 223 -16.12 -20.02 34.35
N GLU A 224 -15.63 -21.22 34.01
CA GLU A 224 -14.22 -21.44 33.70
C GLU A 224 -13.77 -20.65 32.47
N LYS A 225 -14.62 -20.60 31.42
CA LYS A 225 -14.39 -19.76 30.23
C LYS A 225 -14.23 -18.29 30.62
N LYS A 226 -15.08 -17.80 31.54
CA LYS A 226 -15.02 -16.42 32.04
C LYS A 226 -13.74 -16.17 32.84
N LYS A 227 -13.36 -17.08 33.76
CA LYS A 227 -12.12 -16.98 34.55
C LYS A 227 -10.88 -16.92 33.65
N LEU A 228 -10.74 -17.87 32.71
CA LEU A 228 -9.62 -17.88 31.76
C LEU A 228 -9.58 -16.66 30.85
N ALA A 229 -10.75 -16.12 30.45
CA ALA A 229 -10.81 -14.89 29.68
C ALA A 229 -10.34 -13.67 30.48
N VAL A 230 -10.67 -13.60 31.77
CA VAL A 230 -10.20 -12.54 32.68
C VAL A 230 -8.67 -12.63 32.85
N THR A 231 -8.12 -13.79 33.19
CA THR A 231 -6.67 -13.97 33.35
C THR A 231 -5.90 -13.61 32.07
N ARG A 232 -6.39 -14.05 30.89
CA ARG A 232 -5.79 -13.68 29.60
C ARG A 232 -5.87 -12.19 29.33
N LYS A 233 -6.96 -11.54 29.72
CA LYS A 233 -7.14 -10.10 29.57
C LYS A 233 -6.15 -9.34 30.45
N GLU A 234 -5.99 -9.74 31.71
CA GLU A 234 -5.03 -9.13 32.65
C GLU A 234 -3.58 -9.25 32.17
N ILE A 235 -3.15 -10.44 31.72
CA ILE A 235 -1.80 -10.64 31.16
C ILE A 235 -1.60 -9.74 29.93
N LYS A 236 -2.60 -9.70 29.04
CA LYS A 236 -2.55 -8.86 27.84
C LYS A 236 -2.52 -7.38 28.17
N GLU A 237 -3.26 -6.93 29.19
CA GLU A 237 -3.27 -5.53 29.63
C GLU A 237 -1.94 -5.13 30.26
N LYS A 238 -1.33 -5.99 31.09
CA LYS A 238 0.03 -5.79 31.62
C LYS A 238 1.07 -5.68 30.49
N MET A 239 1.03 -6.60 29.52
CA MET A 239 1.92 -6.54 28.36
C MET A 239 1.66 -5.30 27.49
N LYS A 240 0.40 -4.92 27.29
CA LYS A 240 0.02 -3.74 26.52
C LYS A 240 0.46 -2.45 27.22
N ALA A 241 0.37 -2.37 28.55
CA ALA A 241 0.87 -1.22 29.30
C ALA A 241 2.38 -1.06 29.12
N LYS A 242 3.12 -2.18 29.08
CA LYS A 242 4.58 -2.16 28.90
C LYS A 242 5.02 -1.89 27.45
N TYR A 243 4.52 -2.68 26.48
CA TYR A 243 5.01 -2.67 25.09
C TYR A 243 4.06 -2.00 24.10
N GLY A 244 2.79 -1.83 24.47
CA GLY A 244 1.76 -1.23 23.63
C GLY A 244 1.74 0.29 23.65
N LYS A 245 2.71 0.93 24.30
CA LYS A 245 2.86 2.38 24.47
C LYS A 245 4.25 2.83 24.05
N ALA A 246 4.32 4.01 23.44
CA ALA A 246 5.55 4.73 23.15
C ALA A 246 5.37 6.19 23.57
N ILE A 247 6.46 6.91 23.79
CA ILE A 247 6.48 8.34 24.09
C ILE A 247 7.13 9.04 22.90
N ILE A 248 6.39 9.95 22.28
CA ILE A 248 6.86 10.79 21.17
C ILE A 248 6.71 12.24 21.58
N ASP A 249 7.81 12.99 21.56
CA ASP A 249 7.82 14.41 21.92
C ASP A 249 7.15 14.69 23.28
N GLY A 250 7.38 13.79 24.25
CA GLY A 250 6.79 13.86 25.59
C GLY A 250 5.34 13.40 25.71
N LYS A 251 4.68 13.00 24.61
CA LYS A 251 3.30 12.49 24.61
C LYS A 251 3.26 10.98 24.50
N GLU A 252 2.44 10.34 25.35
CA GLU A 252 2.19 8.91 25.25
C GLU A 252 1.27 8.59 24.06
N VAL A 253 1.69 7.64 23.23
CA VAL A 253 0.98 7.18 22.04
C VAL A 253 0.89 5.65 22.02
N ASP A 254 -0.23 5.13 21.50
CA ASP A 254 -0.44 3.70 21.36
C ASP A 254 0.40 3.11 20.22
N VAL A 255 0.85 1.87 20.38
CA VAL A 255 1.54 1.06 19.36
C VAL A 255 0.56 0.03 18.77
N ALA A 256 0.59 -0.16 17.44
CA ALA A 256 -0.36 -1.04 16.76
C ALA A 256 -0.05 -2.53 16.98
N ASN A 257 1.08 -3.00 16.43
CA ASN A 257 1.46 -4.41 16.39
C ASN A 257 2.72 -4.63 17.26
N TRP A 258 2.60 -4.40 18.55
CA TRP A 258 3.72 -4.45 19.51
C TRP A 258 4.17 -5.87 19.88
N MET A 259 3.54 -6.93 19.35
CA MET A 259 3.94 -8.33 19.55
C MET A 259 4.65 -8.86 18.30
N ALA A 260 5.72 -9.62 18.51
CA ALA A 260 6.35 -10.42 17.45
C ALA A 260 5.37 -11.47 16.90
N GLU A 261 5.47 -11.78 15.61
CA GLU A 261 4.68 -12.86 15.00
C GLU A 261 5.07 -14.21 15.65
N PRO A 262 4.10 -15.07 16.03
CA PRO A 262 4.40 -16.41 16.55
C PRO A 262 5.06 -17.30 15.50
N PRO A 263 5.88 -18.29 15.92
CA PRO A 263 6.32 -19.34 15.02
C PRO A 263 5.12 -20.15 14.50
N GLY A 264 5.26 -20.72 13.31
CA GLY A 264 4.22 -21.54 12.70
C GLY A 264 4.39 -21.78 11.22
N LEU A 265 3.39 -22.42 10.61
CA LEU A 265 3.43 -22.73 9.17
C LEU A 265 3.01 -21.52 8.35
N PHE A 266 3.82 -21.20 7.32
CA PHE A 266 3.47 -20.15 6.38
C PHE A 266 2.29 -20.59 5.50
N ILE A 267 1.18 -19.87 5.60
CA ILE A 267 -0.03 -20.22 4.84
C ILE A 267 0.02 -19.67 3.41
N GLY A 268 0.66 -18.51 3.21
CA GLY A 268 0.59 -17.80 1.93
C GLY A 268 -0.83 -17.34 1.57
N ARG A 269 -0.99 -16.78 0.37
CA ARG A 269 -2.29 -16.47 -0.25
C ARG A 269 -2.29 -17.08 -1.65
N GLY A 270 -3.42 -17.66 -2.06
CA GLY A 270 -3.50 -18.46 -3.28
C GLY A 270 -2.47 -19.58 -3.29
N ASP A 271 -1.94 -19.89 -4.47
CA ASP A 271 -0.97 -20.97 -4.69
C ASP A 271 0.48 -20.55 -4.44
N HIS A 272 0.72 -19.80 -3.36
CA HIS A 272 2.04 -19.30 -3.01
C HIS A 272 3.06 -20.44 -2.89
N PRO A 273 4.24 -20.38 -3.54
CA PRO A 273 5.17 -21.51 -3.61
C PRO A 273 5.75 -21.92 -2.26
N LEU A 274 6.00 -20.96 -1.37
CA LEU A 274 6.52 -21.20 -0.01
C LEU A 274 5.48 -21.70 1.03
N ARG A 275 4.21 -21.89 0.66
CA ARG A 275 3.18 -22.33 1.63
C ARG A 275 3.53 -23.68 2.25
N GLY A 276 3.35 -23.85 3.56
CA GLY A 276 3.74 -25.02 4.31
C GLY A 276 5.14 -24.95 4.92
N ARG A 277 5.99 -24.02 4.48
CA ARG A 277 7.32 -23.81 5.09
C ARG A 277 7.20 -23.32 6.53
N TRP A 278 8.19 -23.67 7.35
CA TRP A 278 8.26 -23.28 8.74
C TRP A 278 8.70 -21.82 8.90
N LYS A 279 7.96 -21.06 9.70
CA LYS A 279 8.37 -19.74 10.20
C LYS A 279 8.93 -19.90 11.60
N PRO A 280 10.25 -19.72 11.79
CA PRO A 280 10.86 -19.82 13.10
C PRO A 280 10.41 -18.67 14.01
N ARG A 281 10.70 -18.85 15.30
CA ARG A 281 10.43 -17.83 16.31
C ARG A 281 11.38 -16.66 16.13
N ILE A 282 10.82 -15.44 16.15
CA ILE A 282 11.62 -14.21 16.18
C ILE A 282 12.17 -14.02 17.59
N THR A 283 13.46 -13.75 17.70
CA THR A 283 14.18 -13.48 18.95
C THR A 283 14.59 -12.00 19.05
N GLU A 284 15.09 -11.58 20.20
CA GLU A 284 15.59 -10.21 20.41
C GLU A 284 16.71 -9.86 19.42
N LYS A 285 17.59 -10.82 19.10
CA LYS A 285 18.73 -10.64 18.20
C LYS A 285 18.33 -10.39 16.75
N ASP A 286 17.12 -10.77 16.36
CA ASP A 286 16.61 -10.57 15.00
C ASP A 286 15.99 -9.18 14.81
N VAL A 287 15.78 -8.44 15.91
CA VAL A 287 15.02 -7.20 15.92
C VAL A 287 15.93 -5.99 15.96
N THR A 288 15.71 -5.09 15.00
CA THR A 288 16.23 -3.72 15.01
C THR A 288 15.24 -2.79 15.70
N LEU A 289 15.69 -2.01 16.68
CA LEU A 289 14.90 -0.96 17.33
C LEU A 289 15.25 0.42 16.75
N ASN A 290 14.24 1.26 16.54
CA ASN A 290 14.42 2.67 16.18
C ASN A 290 14.03 3.56 17.36
N LEU A 291 15.01 4.24 17.94
CA LEU A 291 14.86 5.05 19.16
C LEU A 291 15.33 6.49 18.92
N GLY A 292 14.89 7.42 19.76
CA GLY A 292 15.48 8.76 19.84
C GLY A 292 16.96 8.66 20.27
N LYS A 293 17.78 9.64 19.87
CA LYS A 293 19.22 9.64 20.19
C LYS A 293 19.49 9.59 21.69
N ASP A 294 18.68 10.30 22.46
CA ASP A 294 18.80 10.41 23.92
C ASP A 294 17.88 9.43 24.66
N ALA A 295 17.24 8.49 23.95
CA ALA A 295 16.30 7.55 24.53
C ALA A 295 17.05 6.42 25.27
N LYS A 296 16.49 5.99 26.40
CA LYS A 296 16.99 4.83 27.13
C LYS A 296 16.71 3.55 26.34
N VAL A 297 17.76 2.79 26.05
CA VAL A 297 17.64 1.49 25.39
C VAL A 297 16.87 0.50 26.29
N PRO A 298 15.82 -0.16 25.79
CA PRO A 298 15.10 -1.20 26.53
C PRO A 298 16.00 -2.39 26.86
N PRO A 299 15.82 -3.05 28.02
CA PRO A 299 16.56 -4.26 28.33
C PRO A 299 16.28 -5.37 27.29
N GLY A 300 17.33 -6.06 26.85
CA GLY A 300 17.26 -7.13 25.85
C GLY A 300 18.53 -7.21 25.01
N ASN A 301 18.76 -8.35 24.37
CA ASN A 301 19.88 -8.57 23.45
C ASN A 301 19.44 -8.25 22.01
N TRP A 302 19.15 -6.97 21.76
CA TRP A 302 18.63 -6.49 20.49
C TRP A 302 19.68 -6.59 19.38
N GLY A 303 19.27 -7.02 18.18
CA GLY A 303 20.18 -7.17 17.04
C GLY A 303 20.83 -5.87 16.61
N GLN A 304 20.04 -4.80 16.56
CA GLN A 304 20.54 -3.47 16.19
C GLN A 304 19.70 -2.36 16.83
N ILE A 305 20.35 -1.25 17.15
CA ILE A 305 19.70 -0.02 17.62
C ILE A 305 20.06 1.08 16.62
N ILE A 306 19.05 1.76 16.09
CA ILE A 306 19.22 2.88 15.18
C ILE A 306 18.44 4.11 15.62
N HIS A 307 18.77 5.26 15.05
CA HIS A 307 18.18 6.55 15.38
C HIS A 307 17.78 7.31 14.11
N GLU A 308 16.65 6.92 13.53
CA GLU A 308 16.14 7.52 12.30
C GLU A 308 14.83 8.28 12.57
N PRO A 309 14.89 9.58 12.94
CA PRO A 309 13.71 10.38 13.31
C PRO A 309 12.77 10.66 12.12
N ASP A 310 13.23 10.38 10.90
CA ASP A 310 12.46 10.56 9.67
C ASP A 310 11.49 9.40 9.40
N PHE A 311 11.64 8.28 10.12
CA PHE A 311 10.77 7.12 10.00
C PHE A 311 9.93 6.90 11.26
N MET A 312 8.65 6.52 11.03
CA MET A 312 7.67 6.33 12.11
C MET A 312 7.55 4.89 12.62
N TRP A 313 8.44 3.99 12.21
CA TRP A 313 8.45 2.62 12.71
C TRP A 313 9.31 2.55 13.98
N LEU A 314 8.94 1.66 14.89
CA LEU A 314 9.55 1.52 16.22
C LEU A 314 10.51 0.34 16.28
N ALA A 315 10.15 -0.74 15.60
CA ALA A 315 10.98 -1.93 15.50
C ALA A 315 10.80 -2.56 14.12
N SER A 316 11.81 -3.28 13.66
CA SER A 316 11.75 -4.04 12.42
C SER A 316 12.59 -5.31 12.51
N TRP A 317 12.24 -6.31 11.73
CA TRP A 317 13.03 -7.53 11.55
C TRP A 317 12.83 -8.06 10.13
N GLU A 318 13.70 -8.94 9.68
CA GLU A 318 13.60 -9.58 8.37
C GLU A 318 12.75 -10.85 8.47
N ASP A 319 11.78 -11.03 7.55
CA ASP A 319 10.98 -12.25 7.49
C ASP A 319 11.82 -13.38 6.89
N TYR A 320 12.13 -14.39 7.70
CA TYR A 320 13.00 -15.53 7.37
C TYR A 320 12.69 -16.24 6.04
N LEU A 321 11.44 -16.18 5.56
CA LEU A 321 11.04 -16.87 4.33
C LEU A 321 11.07 -15.98 3.09
N THR A 322 10.96 -14.67 3.25
CA THR A 322 10.69 -13.76 2.12
C THR A 322 11.69 -12.62 2.01
N ASP A 323 12.66 -12.55 2.93
CA ASP A 323 13.66 -11.47 3.06
C ASP A 323 13.02 -10.06 3.08
N LYS A 324 11.74 -10.01 3.45
CA LYS A 324 10.95 -8.78 3.53
C LYS A 324 10.99 -8.26 4.95
N ARG A 325 11.38 -6.99 5.08
CA ARG A 325 11.37 -6.32 6.37
C ARG A 325 9.95 -6.10 6.91
N LYS A 326 9.71 -6.61 8.10
CA LYS A 326 8.51 -6.39 8.93
C LYS A 326 8.73 -5.17 9.81
N TYR A 327 7.65 -4.48 10.14
CA TYR A 327 7.72 -3.24 10.92
C TYR A 327 6.62 -3.19 11.98
N VAL A 328 7.00 -2.71 13.17
CA VAL A 328 6.09 -2.26 14.22
C VAL A 328 5.85 -0.78 14.05
N TRP A 329 4.57 -0.41 13.92
CA TRP A 329 4.16 0.97 13.71
C TRP A 329 3.39 1.51 14.92
N LEU A 330 3.41 2.83 15.05
CA LEU A 330 2.42 3.55 15.85
C LEU A 330 0.99 3.20 15.44
N SER A 331 0.09 3.24 16.43
CA SER A 331 -1.35 3.09 16.25
C SER A 331 -1.92 4.15 15.32
N ASP A 332 -3.00 3.79 14.60
CA ASP A 332 -3.79 4.72 13.80
C ASP A 332 -4.40 5.86 14.63
N THR A 333 -4.45 5.72 15.96
CA THR A 333 -4.88 6.78 16.90
C THR A 333 -3.84 7.87 17.13
N SER A 334 -2.58 7.65 16.71
CA SER A 334 -1.52 8.66 16.87
C SER A 334 -1.70 9.83 15.90
N ASP A 335 -1.41 11.05 16.36
CA ASP A 335 -1.52 12.29 15.59
C ASP A 335 -0.74 12.18 14.26
N LEU A 336 0.49 11.65 14.30
CA LEU A 336 1.34 11.46 13.11
C LEU A 336 0.69 10.53 12.07
N LYS A 337 0.06 9.43 12.50
CA LYS A 337 -0.61 8.50 11.56
C LYS A 337 -1.87 9.12 10.97
N GLN A 338 -2.59 9.90 11.76
CA GLN A 338 -3.81 10.59 11.30
C GLN A 338 -3.51 11.70 10.32
N GLU A 339 -2.49 12.53 10.59
CA GLU A 339 -2.06 13.57 9.66
C GLU A 339 -1.62 12.94 8.33
N ARG A 340 -0.91 11.81 8.38
CA ARG A 340 -0.53 11.07 7.16
C ARG A 340 -1.74 10.51 6.41
N ASP A 341 -2.74 9.99 7.12
CA ASP A 341 -3.96 9.48 6.51
C ASP A 341 -4.82 10.61 5.91
N LYS A 342 -4.89 11.77 6.58
CA LYS A 342 -5.51 13.00 6.05
C LYS A 342 -4.82 13.50 4.79
N MET A 343 -3.49 13.66 4.82
CA MET A 343 -2.71 14.10 3.64
C MET A 343 -2.87 13.16 2.44
N LYS A 344 -3.04 11.85 2.67
CA LYS A 344 -3.34 10.89 1.60
C LYS A 344 -4.64 11.26 0.88
N TYR A 345 -5.68 11.65 1.61
CA TYR A 345 -6.94 12.10 1.02
C TYR A 345 -6.84 13.50 0.42
N ASP A 346 -6.09 14.42 1.02
CA ASP A 346 -5.84 15.76 0.45
C ASP A 346 -5.17 15.69 -0.92
N LYS A 347 -4.28 14.71 -1.14
CA LYS A 347 -3.71 14.45 -2.47
C LYS A 347 -4.76 13.98 -3.48
N ALA A 348 -5.75 13.20 -3.05
CA ALA A 348 -6.83 12.75 -3.92
C ALA A 348 -7.81 13.89 -4.27
N ILE A 349 -8.07 14.81 -3.34
CA ILE A 349 -8.85 16.03 -3.60
C ILE A 349 -8.13 16.91 -4.63
N LYS A 350 -6.84 17.19 -4.44
CA LYS A 350 -6.03 17.95 -5.42
C LYS A 350 -6.00 17.29 -6.80
N LEU A 351 -5.99 15.96 -6.85
CA LEU A 351 -6.12 15.23 -8.11
C LEU A 351 -7.51 15.44 -8.73
N SER A 352 -8.59 15.43 -7.93
CA SER A 352 -9.95 15.69 -8.42
C SER A 352 -10.07 17.03 -9.13
N GLU A 353 -9.48 18.09 -8.58
CA GLU A 353 -9.49 19.44 -9.15
C GLU A 353 -8.72 19.56 -10.48
N GLN A 354 -7.82 18.62 -10.76
CA GLN A 354 -6.93 18.64 -11.93
C GLN A 354 -7.10 17.42 -12.83
N ILE A 355 -8.12 16.58 -12.57
CA ILE A 355 -8.23 15.27 -13.20
C ILE A 355 -8.38 15.40 -14.72
N ASP A 356 -9.19 16.34 -15.20
CA ASP A 356 -9.43 16.54 -16.63
C ASP A 356 -8.12 16.92 -17.34
N LYS A 357 -7.34 17.85 -16.77
CA LYS A 357 -6.01 18.23 -17.28
C LYS A 357 -5.05 17.05 -17.31
N VAL A 358 -5.07 16.20 -16.27
CA VAL A 358 -4.23 14.99 -16.22
C VAL A 358 -4.64 14.02 -17.31
N LEU A 359 -5.94 13.78 -17.49
CA LEU A 359 -6.47 12.86 -18.49
C LEU A 359 -6.19 13.35 -19.91
N ASP A 360 -6.36 14.64 -20.18
CA ASP A 360 -6.05 15.23 -21.49
C ASP A 360 -4.58 14.99 -21.87
N ILE A 361 -3.66 15.21 -20.92
CA ILE A 361 -2.24 14.95 -21.12
C ILE A 361 -1.97 13.46 -21.32
N VAL A 362 -2.57 12.59 -20.51
CA VAL A 362 -2.43 11.13 -20.64
C VAL A 362 -2.92 10.66 -22.01
N VAL A 363 -4.11 11.07 -22.43
CA VAL A 363 -4.72 10.70 -23.72
C VAL A 363 -3.88 11.20 -24.89
N LYS A 364 -3.41 12.46 -24.83
CA LYS A 364 -2.50 13.01 -25.84
C LYS A 364 -1.19 12.19 -25.92
N LYS A 365 -0.65 11.77 -24.78
CA LYS A 365 0.60 11.00 -24.70
C LYS A 365 0.44 9.52 -25.10
N MET A 366 -0.77 8.97 -25.16
CA MET A 366 -1.04 7.65 -25.75
C MET A 366 -0.80 7.60 -27.27
N SER A 367 -0.62 8.75 -27.94
CA SER A 367 -0.28 8.83 -29.36
C SER A 367 1.13 9.41 -29.61
N ASP A 368 1.97 9.48 -28.57
CA ASP A 368 3.34 10.01 -28.70
C ASP A 368 4.20 9.14 -29.65
N LYS A 369 5.21 9.70 -30.34
CA LYS A 369 6.11 8.89 -31.17
C LYS A 369 7.14 8.14 -30.31
N ASP A 370 7.43 8.59 -29.08
CA ASP A 370 8.22 7.80 -28.13
C ASP A 370 7.37 6.61 -27.63
N GLU A 371 7.81 5.39 -27.96
CA GLU A 371 7.11 4.17 -27.61
C GLU A 371 7.06 3.92 -26.10
N LYS A 372 8.10 4.30 -25.35
CA LYS A 372 8.12 4.16 -23.89
C LYS A 372 7.07 5.08 -23.27
N VAL A 373 7.00 6.34 -23.71
CA VAL A 373 5.98 7.31 -23.25
C VAL A 373 4.58 6.81 -23.58
N LYS A 374 4.38 6.25 -24.77
CA LYS A 374 3.10 5.68 -25.20
C LYS A 374 2.63 4.55 -24.29
N ARG A 375 3.51 3.59 -23.98
CA ARG A 375 3.22 2.47 -23.07
C ARG A 375 2.88 2.99 -21.68
N VAL A 376 3.69 3.90 -21.12
CA VAL A 376 3.44 4.49 -19.78
C VAL A 376 2.10 5.22 -19.73
N ALA A 377 1.77 6.03 -20.74
CA ALA A 377 0.50 6.74 -20.82
C ALA A 377 -0.70 5.77 -20.91
N THR A 378 -0.56 4.70 -21.71
CA THR A 378 -1.59 3.64 -21.83
C THR A 378 -1.81 2.94 -20.49
N VAL A 379 -0.74 2.62 -19.75
CA VAL A 379 -0.84 2.06 -18.40
C VAL A 379 -1.52 3.03 -17.43
N CYS A 380 -1.18 4.33 -17.48
CA CYS A 380 -1.83 5.34 -16.64
C CYS A 380 -3.34 5.40 -16.89
N TYR A 381 -3.75 5.40 -18.17
CA TYR A 381 -5.15 5.40 -18.56
C TYR A 381 -5.87 4.11 -18.13
N LEU A 382 -5.20 2.95 -18.28
CA LEU A 382 -5.70 1.66 -17.80
C LEU A 382 -5.98 1.72 -16.29
N ILE A 383 -5.04 2.19 -15.48
CA ILE A 383 -5.19 2.32 -14.02
C ILE A 383 -6.38 3.23 -13.69
N TYR A 384 -6.50 4.36 -14.38
CA TYR A 384 -7.63 5.28 -14.20
C TYR A 384 -8.98 4.63 -14.52
N LYS A 385 -9.11 3.92 -15.64
CA LYS A 385 -10.38 3.30 -16.05
C LYS A 385 -10.77 2.09 -15.24
N THR A 386 -9.79 1.33 -14.78
CA THR A 386 -10.05 0.02 -14.16
C THR A 386 -9.91 0.03 -12.64
N ALA A 387 -9.27 1.05 -12.06
CA ALA A 387 -8.80 1.09 -10.68
C ALA A 387 -7.83 -0.06 -10.32
N MET A 388 -7.15 -0.64 -11.32
CA MET A 388 -6.11 -1.65 -11.12
C MET A 388 -4.96 -1.10 -10.27
N ARG A 389 -4.26 -1.99 -9.57
CA ARG A 389 -2.98 -1.62 -8.94
C ARG A 389 -1.92 -1.52 -10.03
N VAL A 390 -0.90 -0.70 -9.80
CA VAL A 390 0.22 -0.51 -10.75
C VAL A 390 0.87 -1.84 -11.10
N GLY A 391 1.15 -2.68 -10.10
CA GLY A 391 1.95 -3.87 -10.30
C GLY A 391 3.44 -3.56 -10.24
N ASP A 392 4.21 -4.52 -9.77
CA ASP A 392 5.67 -4.55 -9.80
C ASP A 392 6.05 -6.01 -10.12
N GLU A 393 7.22 -6.21 -10.71
CA GLU A 393 7.74 -7.55 -10.99
C GLU A 393 7.85 -8.35 -9.68
N LYS A 394 7.70 -9.66 -9.83
CA LYS A 394 7.59 -10.61 -8.73
C LYS A 394 8.71 -11.61 -8.80
N ASP A 395 9.29 -11.92 -7.65
CA ASP A 395 10.26 -13.00 -7.53
C ASP A 395 9.57 -14.36 -7.75
N PRO A 396 10.29 -15.39 -8.24
CA PRO A 396 9.74 -16.73 -8.43
C PRO A 396 9.12 -17.34 -7.17
N ASP A 397 9.57 -16.88 -5.99
CA ASP A 397 9.08 -17.33 -4.69
C ASP A 397 7.80 -16.61 -4.20
N GLU A 398 7.21 -15.74 -5.02
CA GLU A 398 5.91 -15.12 -4.77
C GLU A 398 4.76 -15.81 -5.52
N ALA A 399 3.52 -15.59 -5.07
CA ALA A 399 2.35 -16.00 -5.84
C ALA A 399 2.27 -15.22 -7.16
N ASP A 400 2.04 -15.92 -8.27
CA ASP A 400 1.86 -15.31 -9.60
C ASP A 400 0.61 -14.44 -9.62
N THR A 401 0.85 -13.15 -9.40
CA THR A 401 -0.19 -12.13 -9.32
C THR A 401 0.28 -10.90 -10.06
N VAL A 402 -0.63 -10.32 -10.85
CA VAL A 402 -0.27 -9.23 -11.76
C VAL A 402 -1.01 -7.92 -11.42
N GLY A 403 -0.41 -6.82 -11.88
CA GLY A 403 -0.99 -5.49 -11.89
C GLY A 403 -0.89 -4.89 -13.30
N ALA A 404 -1.24 -3.61 -13.42
CA ALA A 404 -1.33 -2.91 -14.70
C ALA A 404 -0.04 -2.94 -15.54
N THR A 405 1.14 -2.81 -14.94
CA THR A 405 2.44 -2.85 -15.65
C THR A 405 2.92 -4.27 -15.92
N THR A 406 2.46 -5.26 -15.12
CA THR A 406 2.88 -6.66 -15.22
C THR A 406 1.85 -7.56 -15.90
N LEU A 407 0.91 -6.97 -16.65
CA LEU A 407 -0.02 -7.74 -17.48
C LEU A 407 0.76 -8.48 -18.57
N ARG A 408 0.30 -9.71 -18.86
CA ARG A 408 0.80 -10.60 -19.92
C ARG A 408 -0.28 -10.76 -20.98
N VAL A 409 0.09 -11.21 -22.17
CA VAL A 409 -0.84 -11.35 -23.30
C VAL A 409 -2.01 -12.29 -22.95
N GLU A 410 -1.76 -13.37 -22.22
CA GLU A 410 -2.79 -14.33 -21.77
C GLU A 410 -3.89 -13.70 -20.89
N HIS A 411 -3.59 -12.60 -20.20
CA HIS A 411 -4.52 -11.94 -19.27
C HIS A 411 -5.56 -11.06 -19.95
N VAL A 412 -5.43 -10.85 -21.27
CA VAL A 412 -6.24 -9.89 -22.02
C VAL A 412 -6.78 -10.54 -23.28
N LYS A 413 -8.10 -10.49 -23.44
CA LYS A 413 -8.78 -10.89 -24.68
C LYS A 413 -9.39 -9.68 -25.37
N LEU A 414 -8.95 -9.41 -26.59
CA LEU A 414 -9.43 -8.29 -27.40
C LEU A 414 -10.62 -8.73 -28.26
N LYS A 415 -11.78 -8.12 -28.04
CA LYS A 415 -13.01 -8.24 -28.85
C LYS A 415 -13.33 -6.89 -29.50
N PRO A 416 -14.16 -6.83 -30.57
CA PRO A 416 -14.54 -5.56 -31.17
C PRO A 416 -15.07 -4.56 -30.13
N ASN A 417 -14.32 -3.46 -29.93
CA ASN A 417 -14.60 -2.40 -28.95
C ASN A 417 -14.70 -2.84 -27.48
N VAL A 418 -14.21 -4.03 -27.12
CA VAL A 418 -14.22 -4.54 -25.73
C VAL A 418 -12.89 -5.19 -25.41
N ILE A 419 -12.28 -4.79 -24.30
CA ILE A 419 -11.09 -5.43 -23.74
C ILE A 419 -11.51 -6.23 -22.51
N GLU A 420 -11.40 -7.55 -22.58
CA GLU A 420 -11.71 -8.44 -21.46
C GLU A 420 -10.42 -8.73 -20.68
N PHE A 421 -10.43 -8.38 -19.40
CA PHE A 421 -9.34 -8.71 -18.48
C PHE A 421 -9.74 -9.93 -17.65
N ASP A 422 -8.84 -10.92 -17.56
CA ASP A 422 -8.98 -12.08 -16.68
C ASP A 422 -7.61 -12.49 -16.12
N PHE A 423 -7.38 -12.20 -14.84
CA PHE A 423 -6.12 -12.53 -14.17
C PHE A 423 -6.25 -12.56 -12.65
N LEU A 424 -5.25 -13.12 -11.97
CA LEU A 424 -5.14 -13.07 -10.51
C LEU A 424 -4.40 -11.81 -10.08
N GLY A 425 -5.09 -10.92 -9.36
CA GLY A 425 -4.48 -9.73 -8.77
C GLY A 425 -3.87 -10.00 -7.39
N LYS A 426 -3.47 -8.94 -6.69
CA LYS A 426 -2.96 -9.04 -5.31
C LYS A 426 -3.86 -9.93 -4.46
N ASP A 427 -3.23 -10.77 -3.63
CA ASP A 427 -3.90 -11.72 -2.74
C ASP A 427 -4.58 -12.87 -3.49
N SER A 428 -4.20 -13.09 -4.75
CA SER A 428 -4.75 -14.08 -5.69
C SER A 428 -6.25 -13.94 -5.89
N VAL A 429 -6.74 -12.69 -5.82
CA VAL A 429 -8.14 -12.36 -6.10
C VAL A 429 -8.30 -12.19 -7.60
N ARG A 430 -9.11 -13.05 -8.22
CA ARG A 430 -9.41 -12.98 -9.65
C ARG A 430 -10.08 -11.65 -10.00
N LEU A 431 -9.58 -10.99 -11.03
CA LEU A 431 -10.18 -9.82 -11.64
C LEU A 431 -10.69 -10.24 -13.01
N GLN A 432 -12.02 -10.25 -13.15
CA GLN A 432 -12.70 -10.42 -14.43
C GLN A 432 -13.48 -9.14 -14.72
N LYS A 433 -13.06 -8.41 -15.75
CA LYS A 433 -13.66 -7.12 -16.08
C LYS A 433 -13.66 -6.90 -17.59
N PRO A 434 -14.84 -6.82 -18.23
CA PRO A 434 -14.93 -6.26 -19.57
C PRO A 434 -14.79 -4.73 -19.47
N LEU A 435 -14.02 -4.15 -20.37
CA LEU A 435 -13.90 -2.72 -20.55
C LEU A 435 -14.36 -2.36 -21.96
N SER A 436 -15.57 -1.82 -22.05
CA SER A 436 -16.08 -1.24 -23.30
C SER A 436 -15.28 0.00 -23.65
N VAL A 437 -14.87 0.09 -24.90
CA VAL A 437 -14.06 1.19 -25.45
C VAL A 437 -14.95 2.05 -26.34
N GLY A 438 -15.19 3.29 -25.92
CA GLY A 438 -15.95 4.26 -26.69
C GLY A 438 -15.16 4.86 -27.86
N GLU A 439 -15.80 5.73 -28.65
CA GLU A 439 -15.18 6.36 -29.83
C GLU A 439 -13.93 7.19 -29.48
N HIS A 440 -13.95 7.91 -28.36
CA HIS A 440 -12.82 8.70 -27.85
C HIS A 440 -11.68 7.83 -27.27
N GLU A 441 -11.86 6.53 -27.16
CA GLU A 441 -10.94 5.59 -26.50
C GLU A 441 -10.30 4.61 -27.49
N LYS A 442 -10.58 4.80 -28.78
CA LYS A 442 -10.08 3.94 -29.85
C LYS A 442 -8.56 3.81 -29.87
N ILE A 443 -7.83 4.87 -29.53
CA ILE A 443 -6.37 4.88 -29.39
C ILE A 443 -5.92 3.88 -28.32
N PHE A 444 -6.65 3.79 -27.21
CA PHE A 444 -6.34 2.86 -26.13
C PHE A 444 -6.48 1.41 -26.59
N TYR A 445 -7.55 1.07 -27.30
CA TYR A 445 -7.73 -0.27 -27.89
C TYR A 445 -6.68 -0.58 -28.96
N ASP A 446 -6.42 0.36 -29.87
CA ASP A 446 -5.42 0.21 -30.93
C ASP A 446 -4.00 0.00 -30.32
N ASN A 447 -3.67 0.68 -29.21
CA ASN A 447 -2.44 0.46 -28.46
C ASN A 447 -2.36 -0.95 -27.86
N PHE A 448 -3.44 -1.43 -27.23
CA PHE A 448 -3.48 -2.81 -26.72
C PHE A 448 -3.25 -3.81 -27.85
N LYS A 449 -3.97 -3.67 -28.97
CA LYS A 449 -3.79 -4.53 -30.15
C LYS A 449 -2.35 -4.54 -30.64
N ARG A 450 -1.70 -3.37 -30.69
CA ARG A 450 -0.29 -3.25 -31.09
C ARG A 450 0.66 -3.88 -30.08
N PHE A 451 0.44 -3.67 -28.78
CA PHE A 451 1.34 -4.16 -27.73
C PHE A 451 1.24 -5.65 -27.47
N THR A 452 0.15 -6.28 -27.91
CA THR A 452 -0.03 -7.74 -27.91
C THR A 452 0.34 -8.40 -29.24
N ASP A 453 0.58 -7.61 -30.30
CA ASP A 453 0.85 -8.17 -31.63
C ASP A 453 2.19 -8.91 -31.66
N LYS A 454 2.20 -10.11 -32.27
CA LYS A 454 3.37 -10.99 -32.40
C LYS A 454 4.08 -11.38 -31.10
N LYS A 455 3.38 -11.31 -29.96
CA LYS A 455 3.88 -11.75 -28.65
C LYS A 455 3.31 -13.10 -28.25
N LYS A 456 4.07 -13.85 -27.45
CA LYS A 456 3.62 -15.11 -26.85
C LYS A 456 2.66 -14.82 -25.68
N PRO A 457 1.82 -15.81 -25.28
CA PRO A 457 0.88 -15.63 -24.17
C PRO A 457 1.51 -15.18 -22.84
N ASP A 458 2.73 -15.64 -22.56
CA ASP A 458 3.51 -15.38 -21.35
C ASP A 458 4.31 -14.07 -21.39
N ASP A 459 4.42 -13.43 -22.55
CA ASP A 459 5.13 -12.15 -22.68
C ASP A 459 4.37 -11.01 -22.00
N LEU A 460 5.11 -10.06 -21.42
CA LEU A 460 4.52 -8.84 -20.85
C LEU A 460 3.92 -7.97 -21.96
N ILE A 461 2.75 -7.38 -21.71
CA ILE A 461 2.15 -6.41 -22.64
C ILE A 461 2.99 -5.13 -22.66
N PHE A 462 3.46 -4.68 -21.49
CA PHE A 462 4.17 -3.41 -21.31
C PHE A 462 5.66 -3.61 -20.94
N ASP A 463 6.43 -4.28 -21.79
CA ASP A 463 7.85 -4.56 -21.52
C ASP A 463 8.63 -3.28 -21.21
N GLY A 464 9.54 -3.36 -20.23
CA GLY A 464 10.39 -2.25 -19.80
C GLY A 464 9.66 -1.14 -19.05
N ILE A 465 8.36 -1.30 -18.75
CA ILE A 465 7.59 -0.35 -17.94
C ILE A 465 7.42 -0.90 -16.52
N THR A 466 7.87 -0.13 -15.54
CA THR A 466 7.76 -0.46 -14.12
C THR A 466 6.94 0.60 -13.40
N SER A 467 6.58 0.35 -12.14
CA SER A 467 5.85 1.34 -11.33
C SER A 467 6.62 2.65 -11.18
N ARG A 468 7.97 2.61 -11.23
CA ARG A 468 8.83 3.80 -11.22
C ARG A 468 8.53 4.71 -12.41
N HIS A 469 8.50 4.16 -13.63
CA HIS A 469 8.21 4.92 -14.85
C HIS A 469 6.81 5.55 -14.81
N VAL A 470 5.81 4.82 -14.31
CA VAL A 470 4.43 5.33 -14.14
C VAL A 470 4.40 6.48 -13.14
N ASN A 471 5.04 6.34 -11.99
CA ASN A 471 5.05 7.39 -10.97
C ASN A 471 5.88 8.61 -11.39
N GLU A 472 6.99 8.42 -12.12
CA GLU A 472 7.78 9.52 -12.70
C GLU A 472 6.97 10.30 -13.74
N PHE A 473 6.23 9.62 -14.62
CA PHE A 473 5.36 10.26 -15.60
C PHE A 473 4.25 11.07 -14.93
N LEU A 474 3.53 10.48 -13.96
CA LEU A 474 2.46 11.17 -13.24
C LEU A 474 2.99 12.34 -12.39
N GLY A 475 4.16 12.17 -11.77
CA GLY A 475 4.81 13.19 -10.96
C GLY A 475 5.27 14.41 -11.77
N LYS A 476 5.55 14.25 -13.07
CA LYS A 476 5.83 15.35 -14.00
C LYS A 476 4.57 16.16 -14.36
N ILE A 477 3.39 15.51 -14.38
CA ILE A 477 2.12 16.19 -14.67
C ILE A 477 1.64 16.95 -13.43
N VAL A 478 1.56 16.26 -12.29
CA VAL A 478 1.16 16.86 -11.00
C VAL A 478 2.18 16.47 -9.95
N LYS A 479 2.81 17.47 -9.33
CA LYS A 479 3.88 17.26 -8.35
C LYS A 479 3.38 16.41 -7.18
N GLY A 480 3.98 15.23 -7.02
CA GLY A 480 3.67 14.30 -5.92
C GLY A 480 2.48 13.36 -6.20
N LEU A 481 1.93 13.36 -7.42
CA LEU A 481 0.97 12.37 -7.88
C LEU A 481 1.65 11.02 -8.08
N THR A 482 0.97 9.96 -7.66
CA THR A 482 1.39 8.57 -7.87
C THR A 482 0.18 7.77 -8.31
N ALA A 483 0.39 6.63 -8.96
CA ALA A 483 -0.72 5.83 -9.43
C ALA A 483 -1.59 5.24 -8.29
N LYS A 484 -1.07 5.17 -7.06
CA LYS A 484 -1.87 4.80 -5.88
C LYS A 484 -2.97 5.83 -5.57
N VAL A 485 -2.79 7.10 -5.93
CA VAL A 485 -3.76 8.18 -5.66
C VAL A 485 -5.03 7.99 -6.52
N PHE A 486 -4.91 7.48 -7.75
CA PHE A 486 -6.07 7.21 -8.62
C PHE A 486 -7.08 6.29 -7.96
N ARG A 487 -6.65 5.21 -7.29
CA ARG A 487 -7.58 4.30 -6.61
C ARG A 487 -8.37 4.98 -5.49
N THR A 488 -7.72 5.84 -4.70
CA THR A 488 -8.38 6.62 -3.64
C THR A 488 -9.36 7.64 -4.23
N TYR A 489 -8.94 8.34 -5.28
CA TYR A 489 -9.80 9.26 -6.02
C TYR A 489 -11.04 8.56 -6.59
N LEU A 490 -10.86 7.47 -7.34
CA LEU A 490 -11.96 6.71 -7.98
C LEU A 490 -12.93 6.11 -6.96
N ALA A 491 -12.41 5.55 -5.85
CA ALA A 491 -13.26 5.04 -4.79
C ALA A 491 -14.10 6.16 -4.13
N THR A 492 -13.48 7.32 -3.91
CA THR A 492 -14.14 8.47 -3.29
C THR A 492 -15.16 9.10 -4.23
N ILE A 493 -14.86 9.25 -5.52
CA ILE A 493 -15.76 9.88 -6.50
C ILE A 493 -17.01 9.03 -6.73
N VAL A 494 -16.87 7.70 -6.78
CA VAL A 494 -18.00 6.78 -6.93
C VAL A 494 -18.93 6.85 -5.72
N VAL A 495 -18.38 6.90 -4.50
CA VAL A 495 -19.17 7.10 -3.27
C VAL A 495 -19.87 8.47 -3.32
N LYS A 496 -19.12 9.53 -3.62
CA LYS A 496 -19.65 10.91 -3.72
C LYS A 496 -20.82 10.97 -4.69
N ASN A 497 -20.66 10.43 -5.89
CA ASN A 497 -21.66 10.45 -6.96
C ASN A 497 -22.90 9.61 -6.61
N TYR A 498 -22.73 8.49 -5.90
CA TYR A 498 -23.85 7.71 -5.41
C TYR A 498 -24.62 8.52 -4.35
N LEU A 499 -23.93 9.05 -3.34
CA LEU A 499 -24.53 9.80 -2.23
C LEU A 499 -25.23 11.08 -2.69
N LYS A 500 -24.69 11.76 -3.72
CA LYS A 500 -25.32 12.93 -4.36
C LYS A 500 -26.67 12.61 -5.02
N LYS A 501 -26.91 11.35 -5.40
CA LYS A 501 -28.23 10.94 -5.95
C LYS A 501 -29.27 10.66 -4.87
N VAL A 502 -28.85 10.63 -3.61
CA VAL A 502 -29.67 10.23 -2.45
C VAL A 502 -29.37 11.15 -1.25
N ASP A 503 -29.19 12.44 -1.50
CA ASP A 503 -28.92 13.44 -0.46
C ASP A 503 -30.18 14.14 0.06
N ASP A 504 -31.34 13.81 -0.51
CA ASP A 504 -32.70 14.19 -0.09
C ASP A 504 -33.34 13.16 0.86
N LEU A 505 -32.55 12.60 1.77
CA LEU A 505 -33.00 11.56 2.71
C LEU A 505 -33.23 12.05 4.14
N ASP A 506 -33.15 13.35 4.40
CA ASP A 506 -33.35 13.98 5.71
C ASP A 506 -34.62 13.48 6.44
N SER A 507 -35.74 13.40 5.73
CA SER A 507 -37.05 12.92 6.20
C SER A 507 -37.17 11.39 6.35
N LYS A 508 -36.17 10.62 5.89
CA LYS A 508 -36.19 9.14 5.92
C LYS A 508 -35.63 8.60 7.23
N SER A 509 -35.96 7.34 7.50
CA SER A 509 -35.45 6.64 8.68
C SER A 509 -33.92 6.50 8.66
N GLU A 510 -33.33 6.40 9.84
CA GLU A 510 -31.91 6.12 10.00
C GLU A 510 -31.47 4.82 9.29
N ASN A 511 -32.33 3.80 9.26
CA ASN A 511 -32.00 2.53 8.61
C ASN A 511 -31.81 2.70 7.10
N ILE A 512 -32.65 3.53 6.45
CA ILE A 512 -32.55 3.84 5.01
C ILE A 512 -31.25 4.61 4.73
N LYS A 513 -30.92 5.61 5.56
CA LYS A 513 -29.68 6.38 5.42
C LYS A 513 -28.45 5.48 5.53
N ILE A 514 -28.38 4.63 6.56
CA ILE A 514 -27.29 3.66 6.74
C ILE A 514 -27.21 2.67 5.56
N TYR A 515 -28.37 2.24 5.03
CA TYR A 515 -28.43 1.35 3.88
C TYR A 515 -27.78 1.98 2.64
N HIS A 516 -28.16 3.21 2.28
CA HIS A 516 -27.58 3.91 1.14
C HIS A 516 -26.09 4.22 1.30
N ALA A 517 -25.65 4.59 2.51
CA ALA A 517 -24.22 4.77 2.79
C ALA A 517 -23.41 3.48 2.54
N LYS A 518 -23.96 2.32 2.92
CA LYS A 518 -23.31 1.02 2.69
C LYS A 518 -23.35 0.61 1.21
N LEU A 519 -24.39 0.94 0.47
CA LEU A 519 -24.44 0.76 -0.98
C LEU A 519 -23.42 1.65 -1.71
N ALA A 520 -23.29 2.92 -1.30
CA ALA A 520 -22.26 3.80 -1.86
C ALA A 520 -20.85 3.20 -1.69
N ASN A 521 -20.56 2.65 -0.50
CA ASN A 521 -19.30 1.96 -0.24
C ASN A 521 -19.17 0.61 -0.97
N LEU A 522 -20.27 -0.07 -1.28
CA LEU A 522 -20.28 -1.25 -2.15
C LEU A 522 -19.80 -0.88 -3.55
N GLU A 523 -20.26 0.23 -4.12
CA GLU A 523 -19.78 0.71 -5.43
C GLU A 523 -18.26 0.96 -5.44
N ALA A 524 -17.71 1.53 -4.36
CA ALA A 524 -16.25 1.64 -4.20
C ALA A 524 -15.55 0.27 -4.11
N ALA A 525 -16.15 -0.70 -3.41
CA ALA A 525 -15.61 -2.05 -3.30
C ALA A 525 -15.63 -2.80 -4.64
N ILE A 526 -16.71 -2.65 -5.43
CA ILE A 526 -16.84 -3.16 -6.80
C ILE A 526 -15.76 -2.54 -7.69
N THR A 527 -15.68 -1.20 -7.70
CA THR A 527 -14.71 -0.45 -8.50
C THR A 527 -13.28 -0.91 -8.24
N CYS A 528 -12.92 -1.12 -6.97
CA CYS A 528 -11.58 -1.53 -6.55
C CYS A 528 -11.32 -3.05 -6.59
N ASN A 529 -12.28 -3.85 -7.04
CA ASN A 529 -12.30 -5.33 -7.01
C ASN A 529 -11.97 -5.92 -5.63
N HIS A 530 -12.56 -5.38 -4.56
CA HIS A 530 -12.39 -5.91 -3.20
C HIS A 530 -13.28 -7.13 -2.96
N LYS A 531 -13.08 -8.19 -3.74
CA LYS A 531 -13.83 -9.44 -3.59
C LYS A 531 -13.44 -10.20 -2.31
N ARG A 532 -14.34 -11.03 -1.83
CA ARG A 532 -14.09 -12.02 -0.77
C ARG A 532 -14.78 -13.34 -1.11
N THR A 533 -14.25 -14.44 -0.58
CA THR A 533 -14.93 -15.73 -0.60
C THR A 533 -16.23 -15.65 0.20
N ILE A 534 -17.31 -16.17 -0.39
CA ILE A 534 -18.60 -16.26 0.28
C ILE A 534 -18.47 -17.26 1.45
N PRO A 535 -18.86 -16.89 2.68
CA PRO A 535 -18.82 -17.83 3.81
C PRO A 535 -19.66 -19.08 3.53
N LYS A 536 -19.17 -20.27 3.93
CA LYS A 536 -19.87 -21.55 3.70
C LYS A 536 -21.31 -21.54 4.22
N ASN A 537 -21.54 -20.95 5.39
CA ASN A 537 -22.85 -20.92 6.04
C ASN A 537 -23.66 -19.66 5.70
N PHE A 538 -23.32 -18.96 4.60
CA PHE A 538 -23.97 -17.71 4.23
C PHE A 538 -25.47 -17.90 3.95
N GLU A 539 -25.84 -18.89 3.14
CA GLU A 539 -27.25 -19.12 2.77
C GLU A 539 -28.09 -19.53 3.98
N GLU A 540 -27.57 -20.41 4.85
CA GLU A 540 -28.25 -20.77 6.11
C GLU A 540 -28.48 -19.54 7.01
N ALA A 541 -27.47 -18.69 7.15
CA ALA A 541 -27.57 -17.48 7.95
C ALA A 541 -28.56 -16.46 7.34
N LEU A 542 -28.61 -16.38 6.01
CA LEU A 542 -29.56 -15.54 5.28
C LEU A 542 -30.99 -16.06 5.41
N GLN A 543 -31.18 -17.37 5.30
CA GLN A 543 -32.48 -18.01 5.46
C GLN A 543 -33.05 -17.79 6.86
N LYS A 544 -32.23 -17.93 7.91
CA LYS A 544 -32.63 -17.59 9.30
C LYS A 544 -33.14 -16.15 9.44
N LYS A 545 -32.55 -15.19 8.71
CA LYS A 545 -33.02 -13.80 8.69
C LYS A 545 -34.35 -13.67 7.93
N ARG A 546 -34.49 -14.33 6.78
CA ARG A 546 -35.75 -14.37 6.01
C ARG A 546 -36.89 -14.97 6.84
N ASP A 547 -36.64 -16.04 7.59
CA ASP A 547 -37.63 -16.67 8.46
C ASP A 547 -37.98 -15.77 9.65
N SER A 548 -36.99 -15.08 10.24
CA SER A 548 -37.22 -14.07 11.26
C SER A 548 -38.10 -12.92 10.74
N LEU A 549 -37.90 -12.50 9.49
CA LEU A 549 -38.72 -11.48 8.83
C LEU A 549 -40.16 -11.96 8.62
N LYS A 550 -40.35 -13.23 8.19
CA LYS A 550 -41.69 -13.83 8.08
C LYS A 550 -42.42 -13.85 9.42
N LYS A 551 -41.74 -14.28 10.49
CA LYS A 551 -42.30 -14.27 11.86
C LYS A 551 -42.67 -12.87 12.33
N LEU A 552 -41.82 -11.88 12.03
CA LEU A 552 -42.07 -10.49 12.39
C LEU A 552 -43.29 -9.92 11.65
N LYS A 553 -43.46 -10.24 10.36
CA LYS A 553 -44.64 -9.85 9.56
C LYS A 553 -45.94 -10.51 10.02
N ALA A 554 -45.85 -11.74 10.52
CA ALA A 554 -47.01 -12.45 11.09
C ALA A 554 -47.36 -11.98 12.52
N SER A 555 -46.53 -11.15 13.14
CA SER A 555 -46.78 -10.67 14.50
C SER A 555 -47.87 -9.59 14.50
N VAL A 556 -48.94 -9.83 15.28
CA VAL A 556 -50.05 -8.87 15.43
C VAL A 556 -49.74 -7.89 16.56
N PRO A 557 -49.60 -6.58 16.29
CA PRO A 557 -49.41 -5.58 17.34
C PRO A 557 -50.70 -5.38 18.15
N LYS A 558 -50.58 -5.26 19.49
CA LYS A 558 -51.72 -4.98 20.37
C LYS A 558 -51.91 -3.49 20.68
N THR A 559 -50.91 -2.67 20.32
CA THR A 559 -50.91 -1.21 20.55
C THR A 559 -50.28 -0.50 19.36
N GLU A 560 -50.59 0.79 19.18
CA GLU A 560 -49.99 1.62 18.13
C GLU A 560 -48.46 1.74 18.29
N LYS A 561 -47.96 1.92 19.52
CA LYS A 561 -46.52 1.92 19.82
C LYS A 561 -45.84 0.61 19.43
N GLN A 562 -46.51 -0.54 19.61
CA GLN A 562 -45.98 -1.83 19.16
C GLN A 562 -45.99 -1.94 17.63
N ARG A 563 -47.03 -1.44 16.97
CA ARG A 563 -47.13 -1.41 15.50
C ARG A 563 -45.99 -0.62 14.88
N GLU A 564 -45.66 0.54 15.43
CA GLU A 564 -44.56 1.38 14.95
C GLU A 564 -43.20 0.70 15.15
N LYS A 565 -42.93 0.15 16.34
CA LYS A 565 -41.70 -0.61 16.61
C LYS A 565 -41.56 -1.83 15.69
N LEU A 566 -42.65 -2.55 15.41
CA LEU A 566 -42.63 -3.68 14.47
C LEU A 566 -42.28 -3.23 13.06
N LYS A 567 -42.88 -2.13 12.57
CA LYS A 567 -42.56 -1.55 11.25
C LYS A 567 -41.08 -1.17 11.14
N GLN A 568 -40.51 -0.50 12.14
CA GLN A 568 -39.09 -0.13 12.15
C GLN A 568 -38.17 -1.36 12.14
N ARG A 569 -38.51 -2.41 12.92
CA ARG A 569 -37.76 -3.67 12.93
C ARG A 569 -37.87 -4.41 11.60
N GLU A 570 -39.04 -4.38 10.98
CA GLU A 570 -39.29 -4.99 9.67
C GLU A 570 -38.43 -4.31 8.62
N GLU A 571 -38.49 -2.99 8.51
CA GLU A 571 -37.68 -2.18 7.59
C GLU A 571 -36.18 -2.50 7.76
N LYS A 572 -35.68 -2.41 8.99
CA LYS A 572 -34.28 -2.70 9.30
C LYS A 572 -33.86 -4.10 8.85
N LEU A 573 -34.69 -5.12 9.13
CA LEU A 573 -34.38 -6.50 8.78
C LEU A 573 -34.44 -6.72 7.27
N LYS A 574 -35.40 -6.12 6.58
CA LYS A 574 -35.55 -6.15 5.11
C LYS A 574 -34.30 -5.58 4.43
N LEU A 575 -33.89 -4.37 4.82
CA LEU A 575 -32.67 -3.70 4.31
C LEU A 575 -31.40 -4.49 4.65
N THR A 576 -31.36 -5.13 5.82
CA THR A 576 -30.22 -5.97 6.23
C THR A 576 -30.10 -7.25 5.37
N ILE A 577 -31.21 -7.86 4.97
CA ILE A 577 -31.24 -9.03 4.09
C ILE A 577 -30.76 -8.63 2.70
N GLU A 578 -31.34 -7.58 2.12
CA GLU A 578 -30.99 -7.08 0.79
C GLU A 578 -29.51 -6.68 0.71
N LEU A 579 -29.01 -5.97 1.74
CA LEU A 579 -27.61 -5.61 1.81
C LEU A 579 -26.70 -6.84 1.93
N ALA A 580 -27.09 -7.85 2.71
CA ALA A 580 -26.30 -9.08 2.84
C ALA A 580 -26.16 -9.80 1.51
N GLU A 581 -27.24 -9.86 0.71
CA GLU A 581 -27.23 -10.44 -0.64
C GLU A 581 -26.34 -9.65 -1.61
N LYS A 582 -26.49 -8.33 -1.65
CA LYS A 582 -25.71 -7.44 -2.54
C LYS A 582 -24.22 -7.40 -2.20
N THR A 583 -23.85 -7.65 -0.94
CA THR A 583 -22.46 -7.53 -0.44
C THR A 583 -21.80 -8.88 -0.15
N LYS A 584 -22.44 -10.00 -0.51
CA LYS A 584 -21.99 -11.36 -0.13
C LYS A 584 -20.55 -11.64 -0.56
N ASP A 585 -20.18 -11.19 -1.75
CA ASP A 585 -18.89 -11.41 -2.41
C ASP A 585 -17.94 -10.21 -2.33
N TYR A 586 -18.25 -9.16 -1.57
CA TYR A 586 -17.41 -7.96 -1.42
C TYR A 586 -17.00 -7.66 0.03
N ASN A 587 -15.77 -7.15 0.19
CA ASN A 587 -15.22 -6.68 1.46
C ASN A 587 -15.31 -5.15 1.57
N LEU A 588 -16.41 -4.69 2.14
CA LEU A 588 -16.69 -3.27 2.40
C LEU A 588 -15.73 -2.60 3.39
N GLY A 589 -15.10 -3.37 4.28
CA GLY A 589 -14.17 -2.82 5.27
C GLY A 589 -12.88 -2.30 4.62
N THR A 590 -12.44 -2.92 3.53
CA THR A 590 -11.19 -2.55 2.86
C THR A 590 -11.31 -1.22 2.11
N SER A 591 -12.42 -1.01 1.38
CA SER A 591 -12.73 0.26 0.72
C SER A 591 -12.88 1.39 1.73
N LEU A 592 -13.75 1.20 2.72
CA LEU A 592 -14.08 2.21 3.73
C LEU A 592 -12.88 2.64 4.57
N ARG A 593 -11.99 1.70 4.93
CA ARG A 593 -10.83 1.98 5.79
C ARG A 593 -9.73 2.77 5.08
N ASN A 594 -9.55 2.58 3.78
CA ASN A 594 -8.29 2.99 3.11
C ASN A 594 -8.47 3.88 1.87
N TYR A 595 -9.59 3.77 1.16
CA TYR A 595 -9.74 4.36 -0.18
C TYR A 595 -10.83 5.43 -0.27
N VAL A 596 -11.88 5.33 0.54
CA VAL A 596 -12.93 6.35 0.60
C VAL A 596 -12.52 7.45 1.58
N ASP A 597 -12.61 8.71 1.15
CA ASP A 597 -12.39 9.87 2.03
C ASP A 597 -13.52 9.96 3.07
N PRO A 598 -13.21 9.83 4.38
CA PRO A 598 -14.22 9.87 5.43
C PRO A 598 -14.93 11.23 5.55
N ARG A 599 -14.34 12.33 5.05
CA ARG A 599 -15.00 13.66 5.04
C ARG A 599 -16.22 13.69 4.12
N VAL A 600 -16.18 12.98 2.99
CA VAL A 600 -17.33 12.86 2.07
C VAL A 600 -18.49 12.17 2.76
N VAL A 601 -18.21 11.09 3.48
CA VAL A 601 -19.22 10.34 4.23
C VAL A 601 -19.76 11.16 5.40
N LYS A 602 -18.90 11.85 6.15
CA LYS A 602 -19.33 12.73 7.25
C LYS A 602 -20.21 13.87 6.74
N ALA A 603 -19.76 14.62 5.74
CA ALA A 603 -20.52 15.75 5.21
C ALA A 603 -21.91 15.33 4.69
N TRP A 604 -22.00 14.20 3.99
CA TRP A 604 -23.30 13.65 3.59
C TRP A 604 -24.15 13.25 4.80
N SER A 605 -23.55 12.61 5.81
CA SER A 605 -24.26 12.19 7.01
C SER A 605 -24.82 13.41 7.75
N ASP A 606 -24.03 14.48 7.89
CA ASP A 606 -24.44 15.76 8.48
C ASP A 606 -25.61 16.37 7.68
N GLN A 607 -25.54 16.36 6.34
CA GLN A 607 -26.61 16.86 5.46
C GLN A 607 -27.94 16.12 5.65
N VAL A 608 -27.91 14.79 5.84
CA VAL A 608 -29.13 13.99 6.03
C VAL A 608 -29.50 13.80 7.50
N GLY A 609 -28.83 14.47 8.44
CA GLY A 609 -29.09 14.32 9.88
C GLY A 609 -28.81 12.92 10.42
N LEU A 610 -27.72 12.27 9.97
CA LEU A 610 -27.21 10.99 10.46
C LEU A 610 -25.88 11.20 11.19
N GLU A 611 -25.71 10.57 12.34
CA GLU A 611 -24.41 10.50 13.01
C GLU A 611 -23.44 9.61 12.21
N TRP A 612 -22.37 10.21 11.69
CA TRP A 612 -21.38 9.51 10.86
C TRP A 612 -20.76 8.30 11.59
N GLU A 613 -20.62 8.36 12.93
CA GLU A 613 -20.09 7.29 13.77
C GLU A 613 -20.85 5.97 13.57
N LYS A 614 -22.16 6.02 13.28
CA LYS A 614 -22.99 4.82 13.05
C LYS A 614 -22.60 4.06 11.77
N LEU A 615 -21.90 4.72 10.85
CA LEU A 615 -21.39 4.12 9.61
C LEU A 615 -20.05 3.42 9.80
N TYR A 616 -19.35 3.69 10.90
CA TYR A 616 -18.01 3.19 11.17
C TYR A 616 -17.97 2.26 12.39
N THR A 617 -17.11 1.25 12.35
CA THR A 617 -16.80 0.47 13.54
C THR A 617 -16.01 1.32 14.54
N SER A 618 -16.01 0.98 15.83
CA SER A 618 -15.27 1.72 16.86
C SER A 618 -13.76 1.86 16.54
N ALA A 619 -13.17 0.87 15.86
CA ALA A 619 -11.78 0.95 15.41
C ALA A 619 -11.58 1.98 14.27
N LEU A 620 -12.56 2.13 13.38
CA LEU A 620 -12.52 3.13 12.31
C LEU A 620 -12.84 4.53 12.81
N GLN A 621 -13.78 4.67 13.76
CA GLN A 621 -14.03 5.95 14.44
C GLN A 621 -12.73 6.49 15.08
N LYS A 622 -12.00 5.63 15.79
CA LYS A 622 -10.68 5.96 16.38
C LYS A 622 -9.63 6.34 15.33
N LYS A 623 -9.58 5.63 14.20
CA LYS A 623 -8.69 5.97 13.08
C LYS A 623 -9.02 7.33 12.46
N PHE A 624 -10.31 7.65 12.37
CA PHE A 624 -10.81 8.86 11.70
C PHE A 624 -11.22 9.96 12.68
N GLN A 625 -10.73 9.95 13.92
CA GLN A 625 -11.08 10.97 14.92
C GLN A 625 -10.76 12.41 14.45
N TRP A 626 -9.76 12.56 13.57
CA TRP A 626 -9.44 13.85 12.96
C TRP A 626 -10.57 14.44 12.11
N VAL A 627 -11.48 13.59 11.61
CA VAL A 627 -12.64 13.97 10.78
C VAL A 627 -13.76 14.57 11.63
N ALA A 628 -13.87 14.19 12.91
CA ALA A 628 -14.83 14.82 13.82
C ALA A 628 -14.57 16.32 13.97
N LYS A 629 -13.31 16.75 13.82
CA LYS A 629 -12.88 18.15 13.89
C LYS A 629 -12.95 18.89 12.55
N THR A 630 -13.30 18.21 11.46
CA THR A 630 -13.43 18.85 10.15
C THR A 630 -14.86 19.29 9.92
N ASP A 631 -15.03 20.60 9.76
CA ASP A 631 -16.24 21.18 9.22
C ASP A 631 -16.13 21.18 7.69
N THR A 632 -16.97 20.38 7.03
CA THR A 632 -16.96 20.29 5.57
C THR A 632 -18.39 20.22 5.08
N ASP A 633 -18.79 21.28 4.39
CA ASP A 633 -20.13 21.42 3.82
C ASP A 633 -20.33 20.49 2.62
N TRP A 634 -21.42 19.70 2.66
CA TRP A 634 -21.80 18.79 1.58
C TRP A 634 -22.00 19.50 0.24
N LYS A 635 -22.53 20.73 0.25
CA LYS A 635 -22.73 21.52 -0.98
C LYS A 635 -21.41 21.85 -1.66
N LYS A 636 -20.38 22.18 -0.87
CA LYS A 636 -19.02 22.43 -1.41
C LYS A 636 -18.41 21.17 -1.99
N ILE A 637 -18.62 20.01 -1.36
CA ILE A 637 -18.12 18.72 -1.86
C ILE A 637 -18.78 18.32 -3.18
N THR A 638 -20.07 18.62 -3.36
CA THR A 638 -20.85 18.19 -4.53
C THR A 638 -20.76 19.13 -5.73
N GLN A 639 -20.28 20.36 -5.53
CA GLN A 639 -20.00 21.37 -6.57
C GLN A 639 -18.56 21.27 -7.12
N ALA A 640 -17.60 20.80 -6.32
CA ALA A 640 -16.25 20.42 -6.74
C ALA A 640 -16.20 19.00 -7.30
#